data_AF-A0A1Y4CCA2-F1
#
_entry.id   AF-A0A1Y4CCA2-F1
#
_cell.length_a   1.000
_cell.length_b   1.000
_cell.length_c   1.000
_cell.angle_alpha   90.00
_cell.angle_beta   90.00
_cell.angle_gamma   90.00
#
_symmetry.space_group_name_H-M   'P 1'
#
loop_
_entity.id
_entity.type
_entity.pdbx_description
1 polymer ?
#
loop_
_entity_poly.entity_id
_entity_poly.type
_entity_poly.pdbx_seq_one_letter_code
_entity_poly.pdbx_strand_id
1 'polypeptide(L)'
;MNAFLPVSQKDLAERGWDWYDFLLITGDAYVDHPSFGPAIISRLLEAEGYRVAILAQPDWRKAEAFTALGRPRLGVMLSAGNIDSMVAHYTVAKKRRHDDAYSPGNKAGLRPDRAAIVYSNKVREAFGDIPLVIGGLEASLRRFAYYDYWEDKVRRSVLFDSQADLLVYGMGETATREIAARLASGTPVGEIKDVKGTAFIGNTPADCAYPLVECPSFEQVRADKRQYAMANQIQYEEHDPVRGKAILQRHGDKLLIVNPPAMPLTTAELDRVAELPYVREPHPMYDSMGGVPAIEEVRFSVAHNRGCFGACHFCSLAFHQGRIITSRSHESVLREVEALTHHPGFKGYIHDVGGPTANFRRPSCKKQLKAGMCRNRACLAPEPCPNLDADHTDYLMLLRKVRAVPGVKKVFIRSGIRFDYMLKDQSGEFFAELVKYHVSGQLKVAPEHCVDGVLDYMGKPHIAVYEKFRQKYERLNQKYGKEQYLVPYLMSSHPGCTMSDAVRLAEWLNRSGRQPEQVQDFYPTPGTLSTCMYYTGLDPRTMKPVYVPKDPHEKAMQRALMQWKRPEKRALVREALHAAHREDLIGYGKGCLLRPSGRKPEGETRQKKQAAERPARPEKKSRPVKKAGWAVAKPKKNTRPKKKRG
;
A
#
# COMPACT_ATOMS: atom_id res chain seq x y z
N MET A 1 14.64 -3.57 -32.96
CA MET A 1 15.10 -4.15 -31.67
C MET A 1 13.95 -4.10 -30.68
N ASN A 2 13.69 -5.19 -29.98
CA ASN A 2 12.66 -5.25 -28.94
C ASN A 2 13.06 -4.33 -27.77
N ALA A 3 12.23 -3.33 -27.45
CA ALA A 3 12.53 -2.34 -26.41
C ALA A 3 12.51 -2.95 -24.99
N PHE A 4 11.84 -4.07 -24.80
CA PHE A 4 11.82 -4.82 -23.54
C PHE A 4 13.13 -5.56 -23.28
N LEU A 5 13.47 -5.74 -22.00
CA LEU A 5 14.56 -6.63 -21.60
C LEU A 5 14.26 -8.10 -21.98
N PRO A 6 15.28 -8.91 -22.29
CA PRO A 6 15.11 -10.31 -22.66
C PRO A 6 14.32 -11.14 -21.64
N VAL A 7 13.35 -11.91 -22.13
CA VAL A 7 12.58 -12.90 -21.34
C VAL A 7 12.74 -14.32 -21.86
N SER A 8 13.47 -14.51 -22.97
CA SER A 8 13.72 -15.81 -23.60
C SER A 8 15.10 -15.91 -24.26
N GLN A 9 15.55 -17.14 -24.54
CA GLN A 9 16.77 -17.39 -25.33
C GLN A 9 16.72 -16.73 -26.71
N LYS A 10 15.52 -16.65 -27.30
CA LYS A 10 15.31 -15.97 -28.58
C LYS A 10 15.61 -14.48 -28.48
N ASP A 11 15.16 -13.81 -27.41
CA ASP A 11 15.45 -12.38 -27.20
C ASP A 11 16.95 -12.12 -26.98
N LEU A 12 17.65 -13.05 -26.31
CA LEU A 12 19.10 -12.99 -26.16
C LEU A 12 19.80 -13.09 -27.52
N ALA A 13 19.42 -14.08 -28.34
CA ALA A 13 19.97 -14.28 -29.68
C ALA A 13 19.68 -13.09 -30.62
N GLU A 14 18.47 -12.50 -30.57
CA GLU A 14 18.11 -11.30 -31.33
C GLU A 14 18.95 -10.07 -30.96
N ARG A 15 19.51 -10.04 -29.75
CA ARG A 15 20.45 -9.01 -29.28
C ARG A 15 21.92 -9.37 -29.50
N GLY A 16 22.21 -10.55 -30.05
CA GLY A 16 23.57 -11.08 -30.18
C GLY A 16 24.25 -11.34 -28.84
N TRP A 17 23.47 -11.72 -27.81
CA TRP A 17 23.99 -12.00 -26.47
C TRP A 17 24.14 -13.50 -26.27
N ASP A 18 25.37 -13.98 -26.24
CA ASP A 18 25.68 -15.37 -25.86
C ASP A 18 25.61 -15.59 -24.33
N TRP A 19 25.60 -14.50 -23.57
CA TRP A 19 25.59 -14.50 -22.10
C TRP A 19 24.98 -13.20 -21.55
N TYR A 20 24.53 -13.25 -20.30
CA TYR A 20 24.02 -12.10 -19.55
C TYR A 20 24.55 -12.09 -18.10
N ASP A 21 24.59 -10.91 -17.47
CA ASP A 21 25.18 -10.67 -16.16
C ASP A 21 24.25 -11.08 -15.02
N PHE A 22 23.02 -10.60 -15.05
CA PHE A 22 22.06 -10.75 -13.95
C PHE A 22 20.74 -11.32 -14.43
N LEU A 23 20.23 -12.32 -13.70
CA LEU A 23 18.85 -12.77 -13.84
C LEU A 23 17.98 -12.06 -12.80
N LEU A 24 16.96 -11.34 -13.26
CA LEU A 24 15.94 -10.76 -12.37
C LEU A 24 14.71 -11.68 -12.33
N ILE A 25 14.42 -12.26 -11.17
CA ILE A 25 13.25 -13.12 -10.95
C ILE A 25 12.17 -12.32 -10.24
N THR A 26 10.93 -12.37 -10.76
CA THR A 26 9.78 -11.71 -10.14
C THR A 26 8.55 -12.60 -10.04
N GLY A 27 7.79 -12.45 -8.95
CA GLY A 27 6.48 -13.07 -8.75
C GLY A 27 5.31 -12.36 -9.43
N ASP A 28 5.55 -11.23 -10.11
CA ASP A 28 4.57 -10.57 -10.97
C ASP A 28 4.84 -10.88 -12.45
N ALA A 29 3.86 -10.63 -13.32
CA ALA A 29 4.10 -10.53 -14.75
C ALA A 29 5.09 -9.38 -15.06
N TYR A 30 5.86 -9.51 -16.15
CA TYR A 30 6.78 -8.45 -16.56
C TYR A 30 6.02 -7.24 -17.14
N VAL A 31 5.91 -6.19 -16.32
CA VAL A 31 5.43 -4.88 -16.72
C VAL A 31 6.58 -3.89 -16.59
N ASP A 32 7.05 -3.37 -17.72
CA ASP A 32 8.23 -2.53 -17.76
C ASP A 32 7.85 -1.06 -17.50
N HIS A 33 7.54 -0.74 -16.25
CA HIS A 33 7.00 0.57 -15.84
C HIS A 33 7.69 1.07 -14.55
N PRO A 34 7.95 2.39 -14.40
CA PRO A 34 8.62 2.98 -13.22
C PRO A 34 7.81 2.89 -11.90
N SER A 35 6.69 2.16 -11.90
CA SER A 35 5.91 1.85 -10.69
C SER A 35 6.11 0.41 -10.23
N PHE A 36 6.88 -0.38 -10.97
CA PHE A 36 7.15 -1.78 -10.68
C PHE A 36 8.59 -1.91 -10.18
N GLY A 37 8.76 -2.28 -8.90
CA GLY A 37 10.07 -2.42 -8.26
C GLY A 37 11.05 -3.31 -9.05
N PRO A 38 10.64 -4.51 -9.51
CA PRO A 38 11.46 -5.37 -10.36
C PRO A 38 11.94 -4.67 -11.65
N ALA A 39 11.07 -3.91 -12.33
CA ALA A 39 11.41 -3.18 -13.54
C ALA A 39 12.39 -2.02 -13.28
N ILE A 40 12.22 -1.31 -12.15
CA ILE A 40 13.16 -0.27 -11.73
C ILE A 40 14.57 -0.85 -11.57
N ILE A 41 14.68 -1.97 -10.84
CA ILE A 41 15.98 -2.59 -10.56
C ILE A 41 16.63 -3.14 -11.84
N SER A 42 15.87 -3.79 -12.72
CA SER A 42 16.44 -4.32 -13.96
C SER A 42 16.88 -3.22 -14.93
N ARG A 43 16.09 -2.17 -15.10
CA ARG A 43 16.48 -1.01 -15.93
C ARG A 43 17.64 -0.23 -15.32
N LEU A 44 17.73 -0.17 -13.99
CA LEU A 44 18.87 0.41 -13.32
C LEU A 44 20.15 -0.36 -13.64
N LEU A 45 20.14 -1.68 -13.52
CA LEU A 45 21.28 -2.53 -13.87
C LEU A 45 21.66 -2.39 -15.35
N GLU A 46 20.68 -2.37 -16.26
CA GLU A 46 20.93 -2.11 -17.69
C GLU A 46 21.61 -0.76 -17.90
N ALA A 47 21.16 0.29 -17.21
CA ALA A 47 21.73 1.63 -17.30
C ALA A 47 23.13 1.77 -16.68
N GLU A 48 23.55 0.82 -15.84
CA GLU A 48 24.92 0.70 -15.34
C GLU A 48 25.80 -0.17 -16.27
N GLY A 49 25.26 -0.63 -17.40
CA GLY A 49 26.01 -1.35 -18.44
C GLY A 49 25.91 -2.88 -18.36
N TYR A 50 25.09 -3.42 -17.47
CA TYR A 50 24.93 -4.87 -17.32
C TYR A 50 23.91 -5.45 -18.31
N ARG A 51 24.15 -6.68 -18.76
CA ARG A 51 23.18 -7.47 -19.52
C ARG A 51 22.20 -8.13 -18.55
N VAL A 52 20.93 -7.76 -18.62
CA VAL A 52 19.92 -8.24 -17.67
C VAL A 52 18.85 -9.03 -18.41
N ALA A 53 18.49 -10.20 -17.88
CA ALA A 53 17.35 -10.98 -18.33
C ALA A 53 16.27 -11.05 -17.24
N ILE A 54 15.00 -11.16 -17.64
CA ILE A 54 13.85 -11.18 -16.74
C ILE A 54 13.19 -12.57 -16.78
N LEU A 55 13.00 -13.17 -15.62
CA LEU A 55 12.22 -14.38 -15.44
C LEU A 55 10.99 -14.07 -14.57
N ALA A 56 9.87 -13.83 -15.24
CA ALA A 56 8.60 -13.46 -14.61
C ALA A 56 7.70 -14.69 -14.39
N GLN A 57 7.27 -14.89 -13.14
CA GLN A 57 6.39 -15.99 -12.72
C GLN A 57 6.83 -17.38 -13.21
N PRO A 58 8.08 -17.80 -12.96
CA PRO A 58 8.49 -19.16 -13.30
C PRO A 58 7.65 -20.19 -12.55
N ASP A 59 7.37 -21.33 -13.20
CA ASP A 59 6.68 -22.45 -12.57
C ASP A 59 7.57 -23.08 -11.49
N TRP A 60 7.34 -22.68 -10.23
CA TRP A 60 8.10 -23.14 -9.07
C TRP A 60 7.99 -24.64 -8.79
N ARG A 61 7.11 -25.36 -9.49
CA ARG A 61 7.00 -26.81 -9.36
C ARG A 61 8.12 -27.54 -10.10
N LYS A 62 8.85 -26.85 -10.98
CA LYS A 62 9.84 -27.40 -11.91
C LYS A 62 11.14 -26.61 -11.81
N ALA A 63 12.27 -27.28 -11.59
CA ALA A 63 13.57 -26.61 -11.52
C ALA A 63 14.00 -26.06 -12.89
N GLU A 64 13.59 -26.74 -13.96
CA GLU A 64 13.91 -26.41 -15.35
C GLU A 64 13.35 -25.04 -15.77
N ALA A 65 12.28 -24.58 -15.11
CA ALA A 65 11.72 -23.25 -15.34
C ALA A 65 12.72 -22.13 -14.97
N PHE A 66 13.64 -22.40 -14.05
CA PHE A 66 14.65 -21.43 -13.59
C PHE A 66 15.90 -21.42 -14.47
N THR A 67 16.16 -22.50 -15.21
CA THR A 67 17.29 -22.62 -16.13
C THR A 67 16.93 -22.26 -17.58
N ALA A 68 15.68 -21.88 -17.85
CA ALA A 68 15.19 -21.58 -19.20
C ALA A 68 16.01 -20.52 -19.95
N LEU A 69 16.58 -19.55 -19.23
CA LEU A 69 17.45 -18.50 -19.78
C LEU A 69 18.94 -18.83 -19.68
N GLY A 70 19.31 -19.96 -19.10
CA GLY A 70 20.71 -20.30 -18.78
C GLY A 70 21.14 -19.78 -17.42
N ARG A 71 22.43 -19.92 -17.10
CA ARG A 71 23.02 -19.41 -15.85
C ARG A 71 23.54 -17.99 -16.07
N PRO A 72 23.18 -17.00 -15.23
CA PRO A 72 23.78 -15.67 -15.30
C PRO A 72 25.25 -15.68 -14.88
N ARG A 73 26.03 -14.73 -15.40
CA ARG A 73 27.46 -14.60 -15.09
C ARG A 73 27.73 -14.14 -13.66
N LEU A 74 26.98 -13.16 -13.16
CA LEU A 74 27.27 -12.47 -11.90
C LEU A 74 26.31 -12.86 -10.76
N GLY A 75 25.01 -12.99 -11.02
CA GLY A 75 24.08 -13.31 -9.94
C GLY A 75 22.60 -13.28 -10.30
N VAL A 76 21.79 -13.56 -9.29
CA VAL A 76 20.32 -13.53 -9.34
C VAL A 76 19.80 -12.46 -8.39
N MET A 77 18.94 -11.58 -8.92
CA MET A 77 18.20 -10.57 -8.18
C MET A 77 16.73 -11.01 -8.10
N LEU A 78 16.20 -11.24 -6.90
CA LEU A 78 14.90 -11.89 -6.73
C LEU A 78 13.93 -11.03 -5.93
N SER A 79 12.70 -10.89 -6.44
CA SER A 79 11.61 -10.25 -5.72
C SER A 79 10.30 -11.05 -5.83
N ALA A 80 9.49 -11.03 -4.77
CA ALA A 80 8.14 -11.62 -4.80
C ALA A 80 7.13 -10.84 -5.68
N GLY A 81 7.52 -9.65 -6.17
CA GLY A 81 6.67 -8.71 -6.90
C GLY A 81 6.43 -7.42 -6.12
N ASN A 82 5.49 -6.61 -6.62
CA ASN A 82 5.09 -5.33 -6.01
C ASN A 82 4.17 -5.50 -4.81
N ILE A 83 3.54 -6.67 -4.69
CA ILE A 83 2.70 -7.04 -3.57
C ILE A 83 3.24 -8.30 -2.90
N ASP A 84 3.01 -8.41 -1.61
CA ASP A 84 3.25 -9.63 -0.85
C ASP A 84 2.45 -10.81 -1.45
N SER A 85 3.11 -11.96 -1.65
CA SER A 85 2.50 -13.12 -2.31
C SER A 85 1.30 -13.67 -1.53
N MET A 86 1.32 -13.58 -0.20
CA MET A 86 0.19 -14.03 0.62
C MET A 86 -0.99 -13.07 0.50
N VAL A 87 -0.74 -11.76 0.44
CA VAL A 87 -1.78 -10.75 0.20
C VAL A 87 -2.39 -10.90 -1.20
N ALA A 88 -1.58 -11.27 -2.19
CA ALA A 88 -2.03 -11.59 -3.55
C ALA A 88 -2.93 -12.82 -3.60
N HIS A 89 -2.69 -13.82 -2.74
CA HIS A 89 -3.47 -15.07 -2.74
C HIS A 89 -4.65 -15.08 -1.80
N TYR A 90 -4.61 -14.31 -0.71
CA TYR A 90 -5.62 -14.39 0.35
C TYR A 90 -6.20 -13.03 0.70
N THR A 91 -7.47 -13.06 1.09
CA THR A 91 -8.11 -11.98 1.82
C THR A 91 -7.66 -12.00 3.27
N VAL A 92 -7.86 -10.90 3.99
CA VAL A 92 -7.58 -10.79 5.43
C VAL A 92 -8.34 -11.81 6.28
N ALA A 93 -9.47 -12.33 5.78
CA ALA A 93 -10.23 -13.41 6.41
C ALA A 93 -9.72 -14.82 6.02
N LYS A 94 -8.47 -14.92 5.54
CA LYS A 94 -7.81 -16.15 5.07
C LYS A 94 -8.53 -16.90 3.93
N LYS A 95 -9.46 -16.22 3.22
CA LYS A 95 -10.10 -16.80 2.02
C LYS A 95 -9.24 -16.58 0.80
N ARG A 96 -9.07 -17.61 -0.02
CA ARG A 96 -8.30 -17.53 -1.27
C ARG A 96 -8.98 -16.61 -2.28
N ARG A 97 -8.19 -15.80 -2.99
CA ARG A 97 -8.62 -14.96 -4.11
C ARG A 97 -8.64 -15.79 -5.39
N HIS A 98 -9.52 -15.41 -6.30
CA HIS A 98 -9.64 -16.04 -7.62
C HIS A 98 -9.00 -15.21 -8.73
N ASP A 99 -8.62 -13.98 -8.40
CA ASP A 99 -8.02 -12.98 -9.26
C ASP A 99 -6.66 -12.50 -8.73
N ASP A 100 -5.76 -12.17 -9.64
CA ASP A 100 -4.48 -11.53 -9.35
C ASP A 100 -4.16 -10.51 -10.45
N ALA A 101 -4.29 -9.22 -10.13
CA ALA A 101 -4.12 -8.12 -11.07
C ALA A 101 -2.69 -8.02 -11.63
N TYR A 102 -1.69 -8.57 -10.93
CA TYR A 102 -0.30 -8.57 -11.37
C TYR A 102 0.06 -9.82 -12.18
N SER A 103 -0.90 -10.70 -12.44
CA SER A 103 -0.73 -11.92 -13.21
C SER A 103 -1.40 -11.81 -14.59
N PRO A 104 -0.90 -12.51 -15.63
CA PRO A 104 -1.49 -12.49 -16.96
C PRO A 104 -2.96 -12.96 -16.96
N GLY A 105 -3.83 -12.20 -17.62
CA GLY A 105 -5.25 -12.49 -17.72
C GLY A 105 -6.01 -12.40 -16.39
N ASN A 106 -5.46 -11.69 -15.39
CA ASN A 106 -5.99 -11.64 -14.03
C ASN A 106 -6.04 -13.01 -13.33
N LYS A 107 -5.24 -13.99 -13.78
CA LYS A 107 -5.29 -15.37 -13.29
C LYS A 107 -4.56 -15.54 -11.97
N ALA A 108 -5.25 -16.06 -10.96
CA ALA A 108 -4.61 -16.46 -9.71
C ALA A 108 -3.79 -17.76 -9.87
N GLY A 109 -2.85 -17.99 -8.94
CA GLY A 109 -2.09 -19.24 -8.85
C GLY A 109 -0.88 -19.35 -9.79
N LEU A 110 -0.37 -18.22 -10.28
CA LEU A 110 0.84 -18.14 -11.12
C LEU A 110 2.11 -17.77 -10.33
N ARG A 111 2.01 -17.58 -9.01
CA ARG A 111 3.13 -17.51 -8.08
C ARG A 111 2.87 -18.42 -6.87
N PRO A 112 3.90 -18.86 -6.12
CA PRO A 112 3.72 -19.60 -4.87
C PRO A 112 3.40 -18.68 -3.69
N ASP A 113 2.84 -19.27 -2.63
CA ASP A 113 2.86 -18.66 -1.30
C ASP A 113 4.32 -18.47 -0.85
N ARG A 114 4.64 -17.30 -0.29
CA ARG A 114 6.00 -16.93 0.14
C ARG A 114 7.00 -17.04 -1.02
N ALA A 115 6.65 -16.37 -2.12
CA ALA A 115 7.41 -16.43 -3.35
C ALA A 115 8.91 -16.15 -3.17
N ALA A 116 9.29 -15.23 -2.27
CA ALA A 116 10.71 -14.97 -1.98
C ALA A 116 11.45 -16.22 -1.49
N ILE A 117 10.85 -17.04 -0.63
CA ILE A 117 11.46 -18.27 -0.10
C ILE A 117 11.48 -19.35 -1.17
N VAL A 118 10.33 -19.62 -1.80
CA VAL A 118 10.18 -20.73 -2.73
C VAL A 118 11.05 -20.54 -3.97
N TYR A 119 11.05 -19.33 -4.55
CA TYR A 119 11.88 -19.04 -5.70
C TYR A 119 13.38 -19.04 -5.36
N SER A 120 13.77 -18.60 -4.15
CA SER A 120 15.19 -18.66 -3.73
C SER A 120 15.69 -20.10 -3.63
N ASN A 121 14.90 -21.00 -3.05
CA ASN A 121 15.25 -22.41 -2.99
C ASN A 121 15.35 -23.04 -4.38
N LYS A 122 14.49 -22.63 -5.32
CA LYS A 122 14.57 -23.07 -6.73
C LYS A 122 15.80 -22.52 -7.45
N VAL A 123 16.22 -21.30 -7.13
CA VAL A 123 17.51 -20.75 -7.60
C VAL A 123 18.67 -21.57 -7.06
N ARG A 124 18.66 -21.94 -5.79
CA ARG A 124 19.69 -22.81 -5.20
C ARG A 124 19.73 -24.19 -5.86
N GLU A 125 18.58 -24.77 -6.18
CA GLU A 125 18.49 -26.03 -6.93
C GLU A 125 19.02 -25.90 -8.36
N ALA A 126 18.70 -24.81 -9.06
CA ALA A 126 19.09 -24.58 -10.45
C ALA A 126 20.56 -24.15 -10.62
N PHE A 127 21.09 -23.38 -9.67
CA PHE A 127 22.35 -22.66 -9.83
C PHE A 127 23.29 -22.78 -8.63
N GLY A 128 22.99 -23.57 -7.60
CA GLY A 128 23.88 -23.80 -6.47
C GLY A 128 24.33 -22.52 -5.76
N ASP A 129 25.64 -22.29 -5.78
CA ASP A 129 26.36 -21.22 -5.07
C ASP A 129 26.29 -19.84 -5.73
N ILE A 130 25.46 -19.65 -6.76
CA ILE A 130 25.35 -18.37 -7.45
C ILE A 130 25.01 -17.23 -6.47
N PRO A 131 25.62 -16.04 -6.56
CA PRO A 131 25.20 -14.91 -5.74
C PRO A 131 23.70 -14.65 -5.88
N LEU A 132 22.98 -14.79 -4.76
CA LEU A 132 21.53 -14.63 -4.71
C LEU A 132 21.18 -13.50 -3.75
N VAL A 133 20.59 -12.45 -4.31
CA VAL A 133 20.14 -11.26 -3.59
C VAL A 133 18.62 -11.21 -3.65
N ILE A 134 17.97 -11.19 -2.48
CA ILE A 134 16.51 -11.05 -2.38
C ILE A 134 16.12 -9.63 -1.99
N GLY A 135 14.97 -9.15 -2.47
CA GLY A 135 14.48 -7.82 -2.14
C GLY A 135 13.00 -7.58 -2.43
N GLY A 136 12.60 -6.32 -2.29
CA GLY A 136 11.21 -5.90 -2.43
C GLY A 136 10.39 -6.04 -1.13
N LEU A 137 9.08 -5.78 -1.24
CA LEU A 137 8.21 -5.61 -0.08
C LEU A 137 8.16 -6.85 0.82
N GLU A 138 8.00 -8.04 0.23
CA GLU A 138 7.87 -9.30 0.99
C GLU A 138 9.11 -9.60 1.83
N ALA A 139 10.31 -9.46 1.24
CA ALA A 139 11.58 -9.69 1.93
C ALA A 139 11.86 -8.59 2.97
N SER A 140 11.69 -7.33 2.58
CA SER A 140 11.95 -6.17 3.44
C SER A 140 11.15 -6.21 4.74
N LEU A 141 9.86 -6.59 4.69
CA LEU A 141 8.98 -6.65 5.86
C LEU A 141 9.24 -7.87 6.77
N ARG A 142 9.98 -8.88 6.28
CA ARG A 142 10.31 -10.13 6.98
C ARG A 142 11.80 -10.29 7.28
N ARG A 143 12.56 -9.19 7.22
CA ARG A 143 14.01 -9.20 7.41
C ARG A 143 14.46 -9.60 8.81
N PHE A 144 13.62 -9.39 9.82
CA PHE A 144 13.81 -9.85 11.21
C PHE A 144 12.91 -11.04 11.51
N ALA A 145 13.07 -11.68 12.68
CA ALA A 145 12.02 -12.55 13.21
C ALA A 145 10.67 -11.81 13.26
N TYR A 146 9.61 -12.45 12.76
CA TYR A 146 8.33 -11.79 12.52
C TYR A 146 7.16 -12.73 12.84
N TYR A 147 6.06 -12.15 13.33
CA TYR A 147 4.79 -12.83 13.41
C TYR A 147 4.19 -13.00 12.01
N ASP A 148 3.95 -14.25 11.62
CA ASP A 148 3.23 -14.59 10.40
C ASP A 148 1.75 -14.84 10.70
N TYR A 149 0.89 -13.96 10.19
CA TYR A 149 -0.55 -14.02 10.39
C TYR A 149 -1.20 -15.30 9.83
N TRP A 150 -0.65 -15.85 8.75
CA TRP A 150 -1.26 -16.94 8.01
C TRP A 150 -1.12 -18.25 8.79
N GLU A 151 0.07 -18.51 9.32
CA GLU A 151 0.38 -19.67 10.16
C GLU A 151 0.19 -19.43 11.66
N ASP A 152 -0.12 -18.19 12.07
CA ASP A 152 -0.29 -17.79 13.48
C ASP A 152 0.91 -18.15 14.37
N LYS A 153 2.13 -17.87 13.88
CA LYS A 153 3.37 -18.17 14.62
C LYS A 153 4.46 -17.14 14.34
N VAL A 154 5.45 -17.08 15.22
CA VAL A 154 6.68 -16.31 14.98
C VAL A 154 7.62 -17.16 14.11
N ARG A 155 7.99 -16.62 12.94
CA ARG A 155 9.01 -17.19 12.05
C ARG A 155 10.33 -16.46 12.24
N ARG A 156 11.42 -17.16 11.91
CA ARG A 156 12.74 -16.55 11.77
C ARG A 156 12.76 -15.58 10.58
N SER A 157 13.86 -14.84 10.43
CA SER A 157 14.06 -13.95 9.28
C SER A 157 13.95 -14.73 7.97
N VAL A 158 13.35 -14.12 6.96
CA VAL A 158 13.23 -14.69 5.61
C VAL A 158 14.58 -15.07 5.02
N LEU A 159 15.67 -14.42 5.44
CA LEU A 159 17.01 -14.72 4.96
C LEU A 159 17.46 -16.14 5.35
N PHE A 160 17.11 -16.61 6.55
CA PHE A 160 17.39 -17.98 7.00
C PHE A 160 16.52 -19.04 6.31
N ASP A 161 15.32 -18.67 5.85
CA ASP A 161 14.41 -19.58 5.15
C ASP A 161 14.70 -19.66 3.64
N SER A 162 15.24 -18.59 3.06
CA SER A 162 15.50 -18.47 1.61
C SER A 162 16.89 -18.93 1.18
N GLN A 163 17.84 -19.02 2.12
CA GLN A 163 19.26 -19.28 1.82
C GLN A 163 19.89 -18.26 0.87
N ALA A 164 19.31 -17.06 0.75
CA ALA A 164 19.91 -15.97 -0.01
C ALA A 164 21.17 -15.45 0.70
N ASP A 165 22.11 -14.91 -0.07
CA ASP A 165 23.36 -14.37 0.48
C ASP A 165 23.13 -12.99 1.10
N LEU A 166 22.31 -12.16 0.44
CA LEU A 166 21.98 -10.81 0.86
C LEU A 166 20.48 -10.56 0.74
N LEU A 167 19.96 -9.76 1.67
CA LEU A 167 18.62 -9.19 1.60
C LEU A 167 18.73 -7.67 1.46
N VAL A 168 18.16 -7.09 0.40
CA VAL A 168 18.03 -5.64 0.23
C VAL A 168 16.66 -5.19 0.72
N TYR A 169 16.63 -4.23 1.65
CA TYR A 169 15.40 -3.70 2.23
C TYR A 169 15.20 -2.21 1.93
N GLY A 170 13.93 -1.82 1.83
CA GLY A 170 13.53 -0.49 1.42
C GLY A 170 13.75 -0.19 -0.06
N MET A 171 14.11 1.05 -0.39
CA MET A 171 14.40 1.46 -1.77
C MET A 171 15.79 0.97 -2.17
N GLY A 172 15.82 -0.06 -3.02
CA GLY A 172 17.02 -0.88 -3.25
C GLY A 172 18.00 -0.37 -4.29
N GLU A 173 17.76 0.78 -4.93
CA GLU A 173 18.56 1.24 -6.07
C GLU A 173 20.04 1.41 -5.74
N THR A 174 20.36 2.18 -4.69
CA THR A 174 21.75 2.43 -4.28
C THR A 174 22.46 1.14 -3.89
N ALA A 175 21.82 0.32 -3.04
CA ALA A 175 22.39 -0.94 -2.60
C ALA A 175 22.62 -1.90 -3.77
N THR A 176 21.69 -1.97 -4.72
CA THR A 176 21.80 -2.87 -5.88
C THR A 176 22.94 -2.47 -6.80
N ARG A 177 23.13 -1.16 -7.05
CA ARG A 177 24.28 -0.68 -7.84
C ARG A 177 25.61 -1.06 -7.21
N GLU A 178 25.73 -0.86 -5.90
CA GLU A 178 26.95 -1.16 -5.16
C GLU A 178 27.24 -2.67 -5.12
N ILE A 179 26.23 -3.50 -4.85
CA ILE A 179 26.36 -4.96 -4.90
C ILE A 179 26.77 -5.40 -6.31
N ALA A 180 26.11 -4.90 -7.35
CA ALA A 180 26.40 -5.28 -8.72
C ALA A 180 27.83 -4.92 -9.13
N ALA A 181 28.30 -3.72 -8.78
CA ALA A 181 29.67 -3.28 -9.04
C ALA A 181 30.71 -4.18 -8.36
N ARG A 182 30.48 -4.55 -7.09
CA ARG A 182 31.38 -5.43 -6.33
C ARG A 182 31.41 -6.86 -6.87
N LEU A 183 30.25 -7.42 -7.22
CA LEU A 183 30.18 -8.72 -7.88
C LEU A 183 30.91 -8.70 -9.24
N ALA A 184 30.74 -7.61 -10.01
CA ALA A 184 31.41 -7.45 -11.30
C ALA A 184 32.94 -7.33 -11.17
N SER A 185 33.44 -6.75 -10.08
CA SER A 185 34.88 -6.71 -9.75
C SER A 185 35.41 -8.01 -9.15
N GLY A 186 34.57 -9.04 -8.99
CA GLY A 186 34.96 -10.34 -8.46
C GLY A 186 34.97 -10.45 -6.93
N THR A 187 34.39 -9.47 -6.20
CA THR A 187 34.24 -9.58 -4.75
C THR A 187 33.28 -10.72 -4.41
N PRO A 188 33.67 -11.69 -3.58
CA PRO A 188 32.77 -12.74 -3.13
C PRO A 188 31.54 -12.16 -2.43
N VAL A 189 30.35 -12.68 -2.74
CA VAL A 189 29.09 -12.14 -2.20
C VAL A 189 29.07 -12.13 -0.66
N GLY A 190 29.69 -13.12 -0.02
CA GLY A 190 29.81 -13.22 1.44
C GLY A 190 30.70 -12.15 2.09
N GLU A 191 31.50 -11.42 1.31
CA GLU A 191 32.34 -10.30 1.79
C GLU A 191 31.63 -8.94 1.69
N ILE A 192 30.49 -8.87 1.01
CA ILE A 192 29.71 -7.64 0.83
C ILE A 192 28.85 -7.40 2.09
N LYS A 193 29.50 -6.99 3.18
CA LYS A 193 28.89 -6.86 4.52
C LYS A 193 28.57 -5.43 4.95
N ASP A 194 29.01 -4.44 4.20
CA ASP A 194 29.00 -3.02 4.56
C ASP A 194 28.06 -2.17 3.70
N VAL A 195 27.29 -2.76 2.78
CA VAL A 195 26.32 -2.01 1.97
C VAL A 195 25.13 -1.58 2.84
N LYS A 196 24.78 -0.29 2.86
CA LYS A 196 23.59 0.19 3.60
C LYS A 196 22.30 -0.31 2.97
N GLY A 197 21.27 -0.50 3.79
CA GLY A 197 19.99 -1.04 3.34
C GLY A 197 20.02 -2.54 3.03
N THR A 198 21.02 -3.27 3.54
CA THR A 198 21.11 -4.72 3.38
C THR A 198 21.06 -5.46 4.72
N ALA A 199 20.80 -6.76 4.65
CA ALA A 199 20.98 -7.69 5.74
C ALA A 199 21.69 -8.96 5.25
N PHE A 200 22.50 -9.56 6.12
CA PHE A 200 23.25 -10.77 5.85
C PHE A 200 23.31 -11.67 7.10
N ILE A 201 23.70 -12.93 6.92
CA ILE A 201 23.93 -13.87 8.02
C ILE A 201 25.41 -13.83 8.39
N GLY A 202 25.72 -13.43 9.63
CA GLY A 202 27.06 -13.41 10.20
C GLY A 202 27.27 -14.50 11.26
N ASN A 203 28.52 -14.65 11.69
CA ASN A 203 28.92 -15.58 12.75
C ASN A 203 29.16 -14.84 14.07
N THR A 204 29.73 -13.65 14.01
CA THR A 204 30.09 -12.87 15.21
C THR A 204 29.69 -11.40 15.04
N PRO A 205 29.52 -10.64 16.14
CA PRO A 205 29.26 -9.21 16.04
C PRO A 205 30.35 -8.43 15.28
N ALA A 206 31.58 -8.95 15.20
CA ALA A 206 32.70 -8.34 14.47
C ALA A 206 32.50 -8.35 12.95
N ASP A 207 31.56 -9.15 12.43
CA ASP A 207 31.17 -9.11 11.01
C ASP A 207 30.45 -7.80 10.63
N CYS A 208 29.94 -7.04 11.61
CA CYS A 208 29.21 -5.80 11.38
C CYS A 208 30.18 -4.61 11.20
N ALA A 209 30.10 -3.96 10.04
CA ALA A 209 30.92 -2.78 9.71
C ALA A 209 30.46 -1.47 10.41
N TYR A 210 29.32 -1.49 11.11
CA TYR A 210 28.67 -0.31 11.66
C TYR A 210 28.53 -0.37 13.18
N PRO A 211 28.38 0.79 13.86
CA PRO A 211 27.87 0.82 15.22
C PRO A 211 26.55 0.03 15.31
N LEU A 212 26.44 -0.84 16.30
CA LEU A 212 25.35 -1.80 16.39
C LEU A 212 24.58 -1.71 17.71
N VAL A 213 23.35 -2.23 17.67
CA VAL A 213 22.55 -2.59 18.85
C VAL A 213 22.06 -4.02 18.68
N GLU A 214 21.92 -4.75 19.78
CA GLU A 214 21.33 -6.08 19.79
C GLU A 214 19.86 -5.99 20.19
N CYS A 215 19.01 -6.71 19.47
CA CYS A 215 17.61 -6.93 19.85
C CYS A 215 17.42 -8.39 20.31
N PRO A 216 16.34 -8.69 21.08
CA PRO A 216 16.06 -10.06 21.52
C PRO A 216 16.15 -11.11 20.41
N SER A 217 16.72 -12.26 20.75
CA SER A 217 16.98 -13.36 19.82
C SER A 217 15.68 -13.95 19.25
N PHE A 218 15.77 -14.70 18.15
CA PHE A 218 14.63 -15.44 17.60
C PHE A 218 13.96 -16.33 18.65
N GLU A 219 14.74 -17.06 19.44
CA GLU A 219 14.25 -17.96 20.48
C GLU A 219 13.50 -17.18 21.56
N GLN A 220 14.04 -16.04 21.99
CA GLN A 220 13.39 -15.16 22.96
C GLN A 220 12.08 -14.60 22.43
N VAL A 221 12.05 -14.03 21.23
CA VAL A 221 10.83 -13.43 20.66
C VAL A 221 9.77 -14.47 20.28
N ARG A 222 10.18 -15.73 20.05
CA ARG A 222 9.27 -16.86 19.84
C ARG A 222 8.62 -17.31 21.14
N ALA A 223 9.37 -17.28 22.24
CA ALA A 223 8.90 -17.75 23.55
C ALA A 223 8.17 -16.68 24.36
N ASP A 224 8.51 -15.39 24.19
CA ASP A 224 8.00 -14.29 25.00
C ASP A 224 7.52 -13.10 24.15
N LYS A 225 6.23 -12.77 24.32
CA LYS A 225 5.55 -11.65 23.66
C LYS A 225 6.12 -10.29 24.07
N ARG A 226 6.61 -10.12 25.29
CA ARG A 226 7.26 -8.89 25.74
C ARG A 226 8.60 -8.70 25.05
N GLN A 227 9.39 -9.78 24.89
CA GLN A 227 10.63 -9.75 24.12
C GLN A 227 10.36 -9.43 22.64
N TYR A 228 9.30 -10.00 22.06
CA TYR A 228 8.85 -9.64 20.71
C TYR A 228 8.55 -8.14 20.59
N ALA A 229 7.80 -7.57 21.55
CA ALA A 229 7.48 -6.16 21.57
C ALA A 229 8.72 -5.25 21.71
N MET A 230 9.67 -5.65 22.57
CA MET A 230 10.95 -4.95 22.72
C MET A 230 11.77 -4.98 21.42
N ALA A 231 11.87 -6.15 20.78
CA ALA A 231 12.59 -6.28 19.51
C ALA A 231 11.97 -5.40 18.42
N ASN A 232 10.64 -5.37 18.32
CA ASN A 232 9.95 -4.53 17.34
C ASN A 232 10.22 -3.04 17.57
N GLN A 233 10.23 -2.58 18.83
CA GLN A 233 10.52 -1.19 19.14
C GLN A 233 11.96 -0.80 18.76
N ILE A 234 12.95 -1.64 19.08
CA ILE A 234 14.35 -1.43 18.66
C ILE A 234 14.44 -1.31 17.13
N GLN A 235 13.78 -2.21 16.40
CA GLN A 235 13.76 -2.20 14.93
C GLN A 235 13.19 -0.89 14.36
N TYR A 236 12.15 -0.32 14.98
CA TYR A 236 11.57 0.95 14.58
C TYR A 236 12.46 2.15 14.95
N GLU A 237 13.09 2.10 16.12
CA GLU A 237 13.97 3.17 16.58
C GLU A 237 15.21 3.29 15.71
N GLU A 238 15.79 2.19 15.25
CA GLU A 238 16.99 2.22 14.41
C GLU A 238 16.70 2.30 12.91
N HIS A 239 15.42 2.35 12.49
CA HIS A 239 15.02 2.52 11.09
C HIS A 239 15.09 4.00 10.64
N ASP A 240 16.29 4.57 10.69
CA ASP A 240 16.60 5.92 10.19
C ASP A 240 18.00 5.94 9.53
N PRO A 241 18.15 6.45 8.30
CA PRO A 241 19.43 6.36 7.57
C PRO A 241 20.52 7.33 8.09
N VAL A 242 20.16 8.32 8.93
CA VAL A 242 21.11 9.31 9.47
C VAL A 242 21.60 8.87 10.85
N ARG A 243 20.68 8.52 11.76
CA ARG A 243 21.03 8.18 13.16
C ARG A 243 20.99 6.69 13.49
N GLY A 244 20.39 5.88 12.63
CA GLY A 244 20.15 4.47 12.89
C GLY A 244 21.44 3.66 12.92
N LYS A 245 21.50 2.72 13.86
CA LYS A 245 22.58 1.74 13.99
C LYS A 245 22.25 0.45 13.25
N ALA A 246 23.26 -0.39 13.03
CA ALA A 246 23.01 -1.77 12.62
C ALA A 246 22.27 -2.52 13.74
N ILE A 247 21.42 -3.46 13.35
CA ILE A 247 20.67 -4.28 14.29
C ILE A 247 21.13 -5.72 14.18
N LEU A 248 21.50 -6.28 15.33
CA LEU A 248 21.90 -7.66 15.48
C LEU A 248 20.76 -8.45 16.13
N GLN A 249 20.37 -9.57 15.52
CA GLN A 249 19.44 -10.52 16.10
C GLN A 249 20.04 -11.91 16.04
N ARG A 250 20.18 -12.57 17.19
CA ARG A 250 20.67 -13.95 17.25
C ARG A 250 19.60 -14.94 16.78
N HIS A 251 20.00 -15.94 16.01
CA HIS A 251 19.20 -17.08 15.54
C HIS A 251 20.06 -18.33 15.73
N GLY A 252 19.89 -19.01 16.88
CA GLY A 252 20.78 -20.11 17.28
C GLY A 252 22.25 -19.68 17.40
N ASP A 253 23.12 -20.36 16.65
CA ASP A 253 24.56 -20.13 16.56
C ASP A 253 24.95 -19.01 15.57
N LYS A 254 23.99 -18.52 14.77
CA LYS A 254 24.22 -17.49 13.75
C LYS A 254 23.58 -16.16 14.15
N LEU A 255 24.01 -15.11 13.46
CA LEU A 255 23.54 -13.75 13.67
C LEU A 255 22.90 -13.22 12.39
N LEU A 256 21.68 -12.72 12.49
CA LEU A 256 21.16 -11.78 11.51
C LEU A 256 21.80 -10.43 11.78
N ILE A 257 22.49 -9.85 10.79
CA ILE A 257 23.01 -8.49 10.85
C ILE A 257 22.25 -7.67 9.80
N VAL A 258 21.57 -6.62 10.26
CA VAL A 258 20.84 -5.67 9.40
C VAL A 258 21.57 -4.34 9.45
N ASN A 259 22.20 -3.96 8.35
CA ASN A 259 22.91 -2.69 8.22
C ASN A 259 21.94 -1.50 8.31
N PRO A 260 22.41 -0.29 8.68
CA PRO A 260 21.57 0.91 8.71
C PRO A 260 20.88 1.15 7.35
N PRO A 261 19.70 1.79 7.33
CA PRO A 261 19.00 2.05 6.07
C PRO A 261 19.84 2.89 5.11
N ALA A 262 19.69 2.65 3.80
CA ALA A 262 20.28 3.52 2.80
C ALA A 262 19.64 4.91 2.86
N MET A 263 20.43 5.95 2.55
CA MET A 263 19.87 7.28 2.34
C MET A 263 18.89 7.25 1.15
N PRO A 264 17.73 7.90 1.24
CA PRO A 264 16.89 8.10 0.07
C PRO A 264 17.67 8.77 -1.04
N LEU A 265 17.31 8.44 -2.29
CA LEU A 265 17.87 9.10 -3.46
C LEU A 265 17.72 10.63 -3.35
N THR A 266 18.67 11.35 -3.90
CA THR A 266 18.53 12.78 -4.18
C THR A 266 17.49 13.01 -5.28
N THR A 267 17.04 14.25 -5.46
CA THR A 267 16.12 14.60 -6.56
C THR A 267 16.70 14.22 -7.92
N ALA A 268 17.98 14.50 -8.18
CA ALA A 268 18.63 14.17 -9.46
C ALA A 268 18.71 12.65 -9.71
N GLU A 269 19.01 11.86 -8.67
CA GLU A 269 19.02 10.40 -8.77
C GLU A 269 17.61 9.83 -8.98
N LEU A 270 16.61 10.38 -8.29
CA LEU A 270 15.22 9.95 -8.46
C LEU A 270 14.68 10.31 -9.86
N ASP A 271 15.06 11.47 -10.39
CA ASP A 271 14.76 11.87 -11.77
C ASP A 271 15.42 10.89 -12.76
N ARG A 272 16.71 10.58 -12.59
CA ARG A 272 17.43 9.59 -13.41
C ARG A 272 16.70 8.24 -13.42
N VAL A 273 16.30 7.75 -12.25
CA VAL A 273 15.59 6.46 -12.12
C VAL A 273 14.22 6.48 -12.82
N ALA A 274 13.48 7.58 -12.73
CA ALA A 274 12.17 7.72 -13.36
C ALA A 274 12.26 7.87 -14.90
N GLU A 275 13.40 8.35 -15.41
CA GLU A 275 13.66 8.62 -16.82
C GLU A 275 14.43 7.51 -17.54
N LEU A 276 14.70 6.38 -16.87
CA LEU A 276 15.21 5.18 -17.54
C LEU A 276 14.27 4.74 -18.69
N PRO A 277 14.77 4.00 -19.70
CA PRO A 277 14.03 3.70 -20.94
C PRO A 277 12.95 2.62 -20.75
N TYR A 278 11.95 2.91 -19.92
CA TYR A 278 10.78 2.05 -19.70
C TYR A 278 9.88 2.05 -20.93
N VAL A 279 9.39 0.88 -21.33
CA VAL A 279 8.35 0.74 -22.36
C VAL A 279 7.00 1.24 -21.86
N ARG A 280 6.77 1.21 -20.55
CA ARG A 280 5.54 1.62 -19.84
C ARG A 280 4.31 0.78 -20.16
N GLU A 281 4.51 -0.45 -20.63
CA GLU A 281 3.46 -1.43 -20.90
C GLU A 281 3.86 -2.83 -20.41
N PRO A 282 2.90 -3.76 -20.24
CA PRO A 282 3.17 -5.18 -20.06
C PRO A 282 3.89 -5.76 -21.28
N HIS A 283 4.71 -6.79 -21.06
CA HIS A 283 5.35 -7.50 -22.15
C HIS A 283 4.31 -8.12 -23.11
N PRO A 284 4.44 -7.99 -24.45
CA PRO A 284 3.45 -8.46 -25.43
C PRO A 284 3.16 -9.96 -25.38
N MET A 285 4.04 -10.75 -24.75
CA MET A 285 3.80 -12.19 -24.51
C MET A 285 2.48 -12.46 -23.79
N TYR A 286 1.94 -11.48 -23.05
CA TYR A 286 0.70 -11.62 -22.29
C TYR A 286 -0.56 -11.24 -23.08
N ASP A 287 -0.45 -10.70 -24.30
CA ASP A 287 -1.60 -10.18 -25.06
C ASP A 287 -2.63 -11.27 -25.33
N SER A 288 -2.17 -12.46 -25.75
CA SER A 288 -3.03 -13.63 -25.98
C SER A 288 -3.64 -14.21 -24.69
N MET A 289 -3.11 -13.82 -23.53
CA MET A 289 -3.60 -14.24 -22.21
C MET A 289 -4.58 -13.24 -21.59
N GLY A 290 -4.82 -12.09 -22.23
CA GLY A 290 -5.68 -11.03 -21.72
C GLY A 290 -4.94 -9.86 -21.05
N GLY A 291 -3.63 -9.73 -21.28
CA GLY A 291 -2.80 -8.64 -20.73
C GLY A 291 -2.54 -8.77 -19.23
N VAL A 292 -2.07 -7.69 -18.60
CA VAL A 292 -1.78 -7.62 -17.16
C VAL A 292 -2.58 -6.46 -16.55
N PRO A 293 -3.66 -6.71 -15.78
CA PRO A 293 -4.57 -5.66 -15.30
C PRO A 293 -3.91 -4.55 -14.47
N ALA A 294 -2.83 -4.84 -13.74
CA ALA A 294 -2.16 -3.87 -12.87
C ALA A 294 -1.69 -2.60 -13.60
N ILE A 295 -1.46 -2.66 -14.92
CA ILE A 295 -1.08 -1.47 -15.70
C ILE A 295 -2.19 -0.40 -15.72
N GLU A 296 -3.47 -0.79 -15.65
CA GLU A 296 -4.59 0.14 -15.82
C GLU A 296 -4.64 1.26 -14.75
N GLU A 297 -4.17 0.95 -13.54
CA GLU A 297 -4.10 1.93 -12.44
C GLU A 297 -2.94 2.92 -12.61
N VAL A 298 -1.88 2.53 -13.31
CA VAL A 298 -0.62 3.31 -13.34
C VAL A 298 -0.25 3.89 -14.71
N ARG A 299 -0.83 3.40 -15.82
CA ARG A 299 -0.46 3.79 -17.20
C ARG A 299 -0.37 5.30 -17.45
N PHE A 300 -1.32 6.06 -16.91
CA PHE A 300 -1.38 7.52 -17.02
C PHE A 300 -1.28 8.22 -15.67
N SER A 301 -0.60 7.59 -14.72
CA SER A 301 -0.34 8.09 -13.37
C SER A 301 1.14 8.41 -13.24
N VAL A 302 1.47 9.54 -12.62
CA VAL A 302 2.86 9.99 -12.48
C VAL A 302 3.22 10.08 -11.00
N ALA A 303 4.17 9.27 -10.57
CA ALA A 303 4.72 9.32 -9.23
C ALA A 303 5.75 10.46 -9.13
N HIS A 304 5.57 11.38 -8.18
CA HIS A 304 6.44 12.55 -7.99
C HIS A 304 7.25 12.52 -6.69
N ASN A 305 6.95 11.59 -5.77
CA ASN A 305 7.67 11.46 -4.50
C ASN A 305 7.80 10.01 -4.01
N ARG A 306 8.65 9.82 -3.01
CA ARG A 306 8.79 8.61 -2.20
C ARG A 306 8.92 8.97 -0.71
N GLY A 307 8.67 7.98 0.15
CA GLY A 307 8.72 8.12 1.61
C GLY A 307 7.42 8.64 2.23
N CYS A 308 7.26 8.44 3.54
CA CYS A 308 6.08 8.92 4.26
C CYS A 308 6.40 9.22 5.74
N PHE A 309 6.52 10.50 6.11
CA PHE A 309 6.63 10.90 7.52
C PHE A 309 5.32 10.78 8.30
N GLY A 310 4.22 10.45 7.59
CA GLY A 310 2.93 10.19 8.19
C GLY A 310 2.92 8.96 9.11
N ALA A 311 3.77 7.97 8.84
CA ALA A 311 4.16 6.87 9.72
C ALA A 311 3.02 6.19 10.51
N CYS A 312 1.86 5.95 9.88
CA CYS A 312 0.76 5.21 10.50
C CYS A 312 1.24 3.82 10.94
N HIS A 313 0.88 3.38 12.15
CA HIS A 313 1.44 2.20 12.81
C HIS A 313 1.09 0.86 12.13
N PHE A 314 0.07 0.84 11.28
CA PHE A 314 -0.37 -0.34 10.51
C PHE A 314 0.19 -0.35 9.08
N CYS A 315 0.82 0.74 8.63
CA CYS A 315 1.23 0.92 7.24
C CYS A 315 2.69 0.49 7.04
N SER A 316 2.95 -0.25 5.97
CA SER A 316 4.31 -0.68 5.60
C SER A 316 5.17 0.45 5.01
N LEU A 317 4.58 1.53 4.51
CA LEU A 317 5.29 2.57 3.75
C LEU A 317 6.47 3.15 4.51
N ALA A 318 6.29 3.54 5.77
CA ALA A 318 7.36 4.15 6.55
C ALA A 318 8.46 3.14 6.94
N PHE A 319 8.11 1.86 7.10
CA PHE A 319 9.06 0.79 7.46
C PHE A 319 9.77 0.18 6.24
N HIS A 320 9.24 0.43 5.05
CA HIS A 320 9.82 0.02 3.77
C HIS A 320 10.54 1.20 3.10
N GLN A 321 9.84 2.27 2.73
CA GLN A 321 10.42 3.41 2.01
C GLN A 321 11.12 4.43 2.92
N GLY A 322 10.94 4.34 4.25
CA GLY A 322 11.43 5.32 5.19
C GLY A 322 10.52 6.55 5.38
N ARG A 323 10.93 7.42 6.30
CA ARG A 323 10.17 8.61 6.73
C ARG A 323 10.67 9.93 6.12
N ILE A 324 11.77 9.90 5.37
CA ILE A 324 12.31 11.06 4.65
C ILE A 324 11.65 11.12 3.28
N ILE A 325 11.16 12.30 2.91
CA ILE A 325 10.54 12.53 1.60
C ILE A 325 11.62 12.95 0.62
N THR A 326 11.66 12.25 -0.51
CA THR A 326 12.36 12.70 -1.72
C THR A 326 11.32 12.96 -2.80
N SER A 327 11.50 14.04 -3.55
CA SER A 327 10.65 14.37 -4.68
C SER A 327 11.45 14.57 -5.96
N ARG A 328 10.82 14.24 -7.07
CA ARG A 328 11.29 14.53 -8.42
C ARG A 328 11.21 16.03 -8.72
N SER A 329 12.08 16.48 -9.61
CA SER A 329 11.99 17.85 -10.15
C SER A 329 10.69 18.05 -10.93
N HIS A 330 10.29 19.31 -11.11
CA HIS A 330 9.12 19.60 -11.94
C HIS A 330 9.40 19.22 -13.39
N GLU A 331 10.62 19.45 -13.83
CA GLU A 331 11.10 19.22 -15.18
C GLU A 331 11.04 17.73 -15.54
N SER A 332 11.46 16.84 -14.63
CA SER A 332 11.35 15.39 -14.81
C SER A 332 9.89 14.93 -14.94
N VAL A 333 9.01 15.43 -14.06
CA VAL A 333 7.57 15.11 -14.10
C VAL A 333 6.93 15.62 -15.39
N LEU A 334 7.29 16.82 -15.84
CA LEU A 334 6.75 17.41 -17.07
C LEU A 334 7.19 16.63 -18.30
N ARG A 335 8.47 16.26 -18.42
CA ARG A 335 8.95 15.41 -19.53
C ARG A 335 8.20 14.10 -19.60
N GLU A 336 7.95 13.47 -18.46
CA GLU A 336 7.14 12.25 -18.40
C GLU A 336 5.70 12.47 -18.86
N VAL A 337 5.04 13.53 -18.37
CA VAL A 337 3.68 13.88 -18.79
C VAL A 337 3.63 14.16 -20.29
N GLU A 338 4.60 14.91 -20.83
CA GLU A 338 4.73 15.16 -22.27
C GLU A 338 4.92 13.86 -23.05
N ALA A 339 5.71 12.91 -22.57
CA ALA A 339 5.83 11.60 -23.22
C ALA A 339 4.48 10.86 -23.24
N LEU A 340 3.73 10.91 -22.13
CA LEU A 340 2.40 10.27 -22.04
C LEU A 340 1.39 10.85 -23.03
N THR A 341 1.49 12.14 -23.42
CA THR A 341 0.54 12.74 -24.38
C THR A 341 0.63 12.12 -25.77
N HIS A 342 1.77 11.52 -26.10
CA HIS A 342 2.03 10.84 -27.38
C HIS A 342 1.58 9.38 -27.38
N HIS A 343 1.19 8.83 -26.22
CA HIS A 343 0.73 7.45 -26.14
C HIS A 343 -0.63 7.27 -26.86
N PRO A 344 -0.83 6.25 -27.72
CA PRO A 344 -2.08 6.07 -28.47
C PRO A 344 -3.35 5.95 -27.60
N GLY A 345 -3.17 5.40 -26.40
CA GLY A 345 -4.24 5.26 -25.41
C GLY A 345 -4.59 6.56 -24.67
N PHE A 346 -3.77 7.61 -24.75
CA PHE A 346 -3.96 8.83 -23.96
C PHE A 346 -5.18 9.63 -24.45
N LYS A 347 -6.05 10.01 -23.52
CA LYS A 347 -7.31 10.74 -23.82
C LYS A 347 -7.33 12.17 -23.28
N GLY A 348 -6.18 12.66 -22.80
CA GLY A 348 -6.05 13.97 -22.14
C GLY A 348 -6.25 13.94 -20.63
N TYR A 349 -6.22 12.77 -19.98
CA TYR A 349 -6.42 12.65 -18.55
C TYR A 349 -5.18 12.07 -17.89
N ILE A 350 -4.56 12.84 -17.01
CA ILE A 350 -3.60 12.31 -16.04
C ILE A 350 -4.40 11.76 -14.87
N HIS A 351 -4.32 10.45 -14.67
CA HIS A 351 -5.12 9.71 -13.69
C HIS A 351 -4.70 10.03 -12.27
N ASP A 352 -3.42 10.28 -12.05
CA ASP A 352 -2.87 10.67 -10.75
C ASP A 352 -1.56 11.43 -10.95
N VAL A 353 -1.34 12.48 -10.17
CA VAL A 353 0.00 13.04 -9.92
C VAL A 353 0.23 12.85 -8.42
N GLY A 354 0.96 11.80 -8.05
CA GLY A 354 0.92 11.32 -6.67
C GLY A 354 2.16 10.56 -6.23
N GLY A 355 1.95 9.60 -5.33
CA GLY A 355 3.00 8.86 -4.63
C GLY A 355 2.42 8.25 -3.35
N PRO A 356 3.27 7.73 -2.44
CA PRO A 356 2.84 7.23 -1.13
C PRO A 356 1.86 8.15 -0.38
N THR A 357 2.08 9.46 -0.49
CA THR A 357 1.12 10.49 -0.08
C THR A 357 1.25 11.67 -1.02
N ALA A 358 0.16 12.02 -1.71
CA ALA A 358 0.20 12.95 -2.85
C ALA A 358 0.72 14.34 -2.46
N ASN A 359 0.30 14.84 -1.30
CA ASN A 359 0.58 16.21 -0.87
C ASN A 359 1.87 16.36 -0.06
N PHE A 360 2.81 15.41 -0.13
CA PHE A 360 4.16 15.55 0.44
C PHE A 360 5.17 15.87 -0.66
N ARG A 361 5.98 16.91 -0.51
CA ARG A 361 7.09 17.19 -1.45
C ARG A 361 8.42 17.53 -0.81
N ARG A 362 8.43 17.59 0.51
CA ARG A 362 9.57 18.05 1.30
C ARG A 362 9.70 17.17 2.55
N PRO A 363 10.91 17.08 3.12
CA PRO A 363 11.08 16.56 4.47
C PRO A 363 10.11 17.25 5.44
N SER A 364 9.73 16.55 6.51
CA SER A 364 8.78 17.06 7.51
C SER A 364 9.24 18.35 8.18
N CYS A 365 10.55 18.55 8.34
CA CYS A 365 11.12 19.79 8.87
C CYS A 365 12.60 19.93 8.49
N LYS A 366 13.15 21.14 8.61
CA LYS A 366 14.56 21.43 8.28
C LYS A 366 15.58 20.61 9.12
N LYS A 367 15.23 20.23 10.35
CA LYS A 367 16.12 19.46 11.25
C LYS A 367 16.35 18.03 10.75
N GLN A 368 15.38 17.46 10.05
CA GLN A 368 15.41 16.07 9.57
C GLN A 368 16.62 15.77 8.68
N LEU A 369 17.04 16.76 7.88
CA LEU A 369 18.17 16.60 6.96
C LEU A 369 19.53 16.47 7.66
N LYS A 370 19.66 16.97 8.89
CA LYS A 370 20.93 16.96 9.65
C LYS A 370 20.97 15.89 10.73
N ALA A 371 19.86 15.71 11.44
CA ALA A 371 19.80 14.87 12.64
C ALA A 371 18.92 13.61 12.46
N GLY A 372 18.39 13.39 11.25
CA GLY A 372 17.40 12.33 11.01
C GLY A 372 16.06 12.60 11.69
N MET A 373 15.24 11.58 11.77
CA MET A 373 13.95 11.63 12.47
C MET A 373 14.11 11.60 13.98
N CYS A 374 13.28 12.34 14.70
CA CYS A 374 13.22 12.24 16.16
C CYS A 374 12.85 10.81 16.60
N ARG A 375 13.59 10.26 17.57
CA ARG A 375 13.46 8.86 18.06
C ARG A 375 12.07 8.54 18.61
N ASN A 376 11.49 9.45 19.40
CA ASN A 376 10.23 9.22 20.12
C ASN A 376 9.13 10.22 19.77
N ARG A 377 9.13 10.72 18.52
CA ARG A 377 8.15 11.73 18.09
C ARG A 377 7.62 11.43 16.70
N ALA A 378 6.29 11.40 16.60
CA ALA A 378 5.59 11.41 15.33
C ALA A 378 5.44 12.85 14.82
N CYS A 379 5.47 13.04 13.50
CA CYS A 379 5.41 14.39 12.91
C CYS A 379 3.99 14.95 12.83
N LEU A 380 2.98 14.08 12.74
CA LEU A 380 1.60 14.47 12.46
C LEU A 380 0.58 14.03 13.53
N ALA A 381 0.85 12.95 14.26
CA ALA A 381 -0.12 12.32 15.16
C ALA A 381 0.35 12.34 16.63
N PRO A 382 -0.57 12.47 17.61
CA PRO A 382 -1.98 12.83 17.41
C PRO A 382 -2.14 14.30 16.97
N GLU A 383 -1.17 15.14 17.32
CA GLU A 383 -1.09 16.53 16.88
C GLU A 383 0.15 16.79 16.01
N PRO A 384 0.04 17.65 14.99
CA PRO A 384 1.19 18.03 14.17
C PRO A 384 2.30 18.73 14.96
N CYS A 385 3.55 18.36 14.68
CA CYS A 385 4.72 18.97 15.29
C CYS A 385 4.78 20.49 15.00
N PRO A 386 5.15 21.34 15.97
CA PRO A 386 5.30 22.78 15.75
C PRO A 386 6.37 23.15 14.71
N ASN A 387 7.35 22.27 14.48
CA ASN A 387 8.40 22.48 13.48
C ASN A 387 8.03 21.94 12.09
N LEU A 388 6.82 21.40 11.92
CA LEU A 388 6.37 20.82 10.66
C LEU A 388 6.29 21.89 9.58
N ASP A 389 6.95 21.65 8.46
CA ASP A 389 6.82 22.48 7.26
C ASP A 389 5.60 22.01 6.46
N ALA A 390 4.51 22.76 6.53
CA ALA A 390 3.22 22.48 5.88
C ALA A 390 3.00 23.24 4.57
N ASP A 391 4.08 23.66 3.91
CA ASP A 391 4.01 24.36 2.63
C ASP A 391 3.62 23.43 1.45
N HIS A 392 2.49 23.75 0.80
CA HIS A 392 2.01 23.07 -0.41
C HIS A 392 2.35 23.79 -1.72
N THR A 393 3.04 24.94 -1.67
CA THR A 393 3.29 25.80 -2.84
C THR A 393 3.99 25.04 -3.97
N ASP A 394 4.98 24.22 -3.63
CA ASP A 394 5.72 23.41 -4.62
C ASP A 394 4.79 22.45 -5.37
N TYR A 395 3.94 21.74 -4.65
CA TYR A 395 3.01 20.78 -5.24
C TYR A 395 1.92 21.46 -6.06
N LEU A 396 1.40 22.59 -5.57
CA LEU A 396 0.46 23.42 -6.30
C LEU A 396 1.04 23.89 -7.64
N MET A 397 2.28 24.38 -7.62
CA MET A 397 2.96 24.82 -8.84
C MET A 397 3.20 23.67 -9.81
N LEU A 398 3.55 22.48 -9.34
CA LEU A 398 3.65 21.29 -10.19
C LEU A 398 2.33 20.99 -10.90
N LEU A 399 1.23 20.92 -10.15
CA LEU A 399 -0.10 20.62 -10.70
C LEU A 399 -0.54 21.65 -11.75
N ARG A 400 -0.24 22.94 -11.52
CA ARG A 400 -0.48 24.01 -12.50
C ARG A 400 0.33 23.82 -13.77
N LYS A 401 1.63 23.52 -13.65
CA LYS A 401 2.50 23.26 -14.81
C LYS A 401 2.01 22.03 -15.60
N VAL A 402 1.68 20.93 -14.92
CA VAL A 402 1.16 19.70 -15.57
C VAL A 402 -0.16 19.96 -16.31
N ARG A 403 -1.06 20.76 -15.73
CA ARG A 403 -2.31 21.16 -16.39
C ARG A 403 -2.10 22.01 -17.64
N ALA A 404 -0.97 22.71 -17.75
CA ALA A 404 -0.65 23.56 -18.88
C ALA A 404 0.03 22.81 -20.04
N VAL A 405 0.43 21.54 -19.83
CA VAL A 405 1.07 20.73 -20.87
C VAL A 405 0.10 20.51 -22.04
N PRO A 406 0.50 20.78 -23.30
CA PRO A 406 -0.34 20.54 -24.47
C PRO A 406 -0.84 19.11 -24.55
N GLY A 407 -2.13 18.94 -24.84
CA GLY A 407 -2.81 17.62 -24.88
C GLY A 407 -3.40 17.17 -23.54
N VAL A 408 -2.98 17.75 -22.41
CA VAL A 408 -3.61 17.50 -21.10
C VAL A 408 -4.90 18.30 -20.95
N LYS A 409 -6.01 17.61 -20.68
CA LYS A 409 -7.34 18.20 -20.43
C LYS A 409 -7.66 18.30 -18.95
N LYS A 410 -7.31 17.27 -18.16
CA LYS A 410 -7.50 17.24 -16.70
C LYS A 410 -6.40 16.46 -16.02
N VAL A 411 -6.10 16.89 -14.80
CA VAL A 411 -5.12 16.27 -13.90
C VAL A 411 -5.84 15.92 -12.62
N PHE A 412 -5.84 14.65 -12.24
CA PHE A 412 -6.49 14.19 -11.02
C PHE A 412 -5.48 13.85 -9.93
N ILE A 413 -5.96 13.83 -8.69
CA ILE A 413 -5.25 13.26 -7.55
C ILE A 413 -6.09 12.13 -7.00
N ARG A 414 -5.65 10.91 -7.24
CA ARG A 414 -6.25 9.66 -6.75
C ARG A 414 -5.44 9.03 -5.62
N SER A 415 -4.15 9.37 -5.53
CA SER A 415 -3.30 9.05 -4.38
C SER A 415 -3.85 9.64 -3.09
N GLY A 416 -3.56 8.99 -1.97
CA GLY A 416 -4.00 9.43 -0.65
C GLY A 416 -3.44 10.81 -0.27
N ILE A 417 -4.28 11.66 0.31
CA ILE A 417 -3.91 12.98 0.85
C ILE A 417 -3.98 12.94 2.38
N ARG A 418 -2.99 13.53 3.04
CA ARG A 418 -3.01 13.77 4.49
C ARG A 418 -3.76 15.07 4.78
N PHE A 419 -5.02 14.92 5.20
CA PHE A 419 -5.92 16.05 5.49
C PHE A 419 -5.44 16.88 6.69
N ASP A 420 -4.82 16.26 7.68
CA ASP A 420 -4.24 16.87 8.86
C ASP A 420 -3.02 17.73 8.52
N TYR A 421 -2.18 17.25 7.60
CA TYR A 421 -1.09 18.04 7.03
C TYR A 421 -1.63 19.23 6.23
N MET A 422 -2.62 18.98 5.37
CA MET A 422 -3.22 20.01 4.52
C MET A 422 -3.94 21.11 5.32
N LEU A 423 -4.50 20.79 6.49
CA LEU A 423 -5.11 21.79 7.36
C LEU A 423 -4.09 22.70 8.07
N LYS A 424 -2.79 22.39 8.01
CA LYS A 424 -1.72 23.23 8.55
C LYS A 424 -1.15 24.23 7.54
N ASP A 425 -1.49 24.08 6.26
CA ASP A 425 -1.22 25.09 5.24
C ASP A 425 -1.97 26.40 5.57
N GLN A 426 -1.20 27.47 5.76
CA GLN A 426 -1.73 28.79 6.09
C GLN A 426 -2.40 29.47 4.89
N SER A 427 -1.94 29.18 3.67
CA SER A 427 -2.51 29.75 2.46
C SER A 427 -3.91 29.17 2.19
N GLY A 428 -4.04 27.85 2.29
CA GLY A 428 -5.26 27.13 1.95
C GLY A 428 -5.58 27.13 0.45
N GLU A 429 -4.73 27.75 -0.37
CA GLU A 429 -4.84 27.80 -1.83
C GLU A 429 -4.79 26.42 -2.45
N PHE A 430 -3.92 25.53 -1.95
CA PHE A 430 -3.87 24.15 -2.43
C PHE A 430 -5.22 23.43 -2.23
N PHE A 431 -5.86 23.60 -1.07
CA PHE A 431 -7.15 22.95 -0.80
C PHE A 431 -8.25 23.50 -1.73
N ALA A 432 -8.26 24.82 -1.97
CA ALA A 432 -9.16 25.42 -2.94
C ALA A 432 -8.92 24.87 -4.36
N GLU A 433 -7.66 24.74 -4.79
CA GLU A 433 -7.32 24.25 -6.12
C GLU A 433 -7.63 22.76 -6.31
N LEU A 434 -7.36 21.94 -5.28
CA LEU A 434 -7.71 20.53 -5.23
C LEU A 434 -9.20 20.32 -5.56
N VAL A 435 -10.09 21.02 -4.85
CA VAL A 435 -11.55 20.93 -5.06
C VAL A 435 -11.93 21.46 -6.44
N LYS A 436 -11.32 22.56 -6.88
CA LYS A 436 -11.68 23.21 -8.14
C LYS A 436 -11.34 22.37 -9.37
N TYR A 437 -10.19 21.68 -9.38
CA TYR A 437 -9.67 21.04 -10.60
C TYR A 437 -9.29 19.56 -10.48
N HIS A 438 -8.89 19.07 -9.30
CA HIS A 438 -8.15 17.81 -9.19
C HIS A 438 -8.94 16.62 -8.64
N VAL A 439 -10.21 16.83 -8.28
CA VAL A 439 -11.11 15.76 -7.81
C VAL A 439 -12.05 15.31 -8.93
N SER A 440 -12.00 14.03 -9.30
CA SER A 440 -12.83 13.43 -10.36
C SER A 440 -14.22 12.98 -9.88
N GLY A 441 -14.79 13.66 -8.90
CA GLY A 441 -16.09 13.36 -8.29
C GLY A 441 -15.99 12.75 -6.88
N GLN A 442 -14.98 11.93 -6.60
CA GLN A 442 -14.74 11.38 -5.26
C GLN A 442 -13.35 11.74 -4.78
N LEU A 443 -13.25 12.26 -3.55
CA LEU A 443 -11.99 12.46 -2.86
C LEU A 443 -11.86 11.40 -1.76
N LYS A 444 -10.90 10.51 -1.94
CA LYS A 444 -10.57 9.43 -1.00
C LYS A 444 -9.68 9.99 0.11
N VAL A 445 -10.12 9.85 1.35
CA VAL A 445 -9.40 10.30 2.54
C VAL A 445 -9.54 9.26 3.62
N ALA A 446 -8.50 9.06 4.41
CA ALA A 446 -8.44 7.96 5.37
C ALA A 446 -8.39 8.50 6.80
N PRO A 447 -9.55 8.79 7.44
CA PRO A 447 -9.60 8.99 8.89
C PRO A 447 -9.33 7.69 9.65
N GLU A 448 -9.56 6.52 9.01
CA GLU A 448 -9.36 5.15 9.55
C GLU A 448 -10.34 4.76 10.66
N HIS A 449 -10.62 5.65 11.61
CA HIS A 449 -11.58 5.44 12.70
C HIS A 449 -12.19 6.78 13.17
N CYS A 450 -13.13 6.75 14.13
CA CYS A 450 -13.73 7.95 14.73
C CYS A 450 -13.57 8.05 16.25
N VAL A 451 -12.81 7.14 16.86
CA VAL A 451 -12.58 7.09 18.30
C VAL A 451 -11.11 7.38 18.54
N ASP A 452 -10.83 8.43 19.31
CA ASP A 452 -9.49 8.98 19.46
C ASP A 452 -8.50 7.98 20.05
N GLY A 453 -8.90 7.19 21.05
CA GLY A 453 -8.04 6.13 21.61
C GLY A 453 -7.64 5.07 20.58
N VAL A 454 -8.53 4.70 19.64
CA VAL A 454 -8.18 3.78 18.54
C VAL A 454 -7.23 4.47 17.55
N LEU A 455 -7.48 5.75 17.25
CA LEU A 455 -6.64 6.55 16.36
C LEU A 455 -5.21 6.74 16.90
N ASP A 456 -5.06 6.82 18.23
CA ASP A 456 -3.75 6.89 18.91
C ASP A 456 -2.93 5.60 18.70
N TYR A 457 -3.58 4.43 18.78
CA TYR A 457 -2.95 3.14 18.43
C TYR A 457 -2.65 3.03 16.93
N MET A 458 -3.43 3.67 16.06
CA MET A 458 -3.18 3.71 14.62
C MET A 458 -2.08 4.69 14.21
N GLY A 459 -1.72 5.65 15.06
CA GLY A 459 -0.80 6.74 14.71
C GLY A 459 -1.47 7.78 13.79
N LYS A 460 -2.74 8.09 14.07
CA LYS A 460 -3.59 8.99 13.29
C LYS A 460 -4.04 10.19 14.14
N PRO A 461 -4.32 11.34 13.52
CA PRO A 461 -4.92 12.47 14.23
C PRO A 461 -6.33 12.12 14.72
N HIS A 462 -6.76 12.77 15.79
CA HIS A 462 -8.12 12.65 16.36
C HIS A 462 -9.22 13.07 15.37
N ILE A 463 -10.42 12.53 15.54
CA ILE A 463 -11.51 12.64 14.55
C ILE A 463 -11.93 14.09 14.28
N ALA A 464 -11.79 14.98 15.28
CA ALA A 464 -12.10 16.40 15.15
C ALA A 464 -11.34 17.08 14.00
N VAL A 465 -10.11 16.61 13.69
CA VAL A 465 -9.31 17.13 12.58
C VAL A 465 -9.96 16.78 11.23
N TYR A 466 -10.45 15.56 11.09
CA TYR A 466 -11.19 15.13 9.89
C TYR A 466 -12.52 15.91 9.75
N GLU A 467 -13.24 16.15 10.85
CA GLU A 467 -14.49 16.90 10.80
C GLU A 467 -14.28 18.36 10.36
N LYS A 468 -13.21 19.01 10.85
CA LYS A 468 -12.79 20.34 10.37
C LYS A 468 -12.47 20.32 8.88
N PHE A 469 -11.73 19.31 8.42
CA PHE A 469 -11.44 19.13 6.99
C PHE A 469 -12.72 18.94 6.17
N ARG A 470 -13.65 18.09 6.64
CA ARG A 470 -14.93 17.83 5.99
C ARG A 470 -15.76 19.10 5.83
N GLN A 471 -15.88 19.90 6.89
CA GLN A 471 -16.61 21.16 6.85
C GLN A 471 -15.99 22.14 5.84
N LYS A 472 -14.65 22.26 5.82
CA LYS A 472 -13.95 23.10 4.84
C LYS A 472 -14.14 22.58 3.41
N TYR A 473 -14.10 21.27 3.19
CA TYR A 473 -14.37 20.64 1.89
C TYR A 473 -15.79 20.91 1.39
N GLU A 474 -16.79 20.76 2.25
CA GLU A 474 -18.20 21.01 1.92
C GLU A 474 -18.42 22.47 1.52
N ARG A 475 -17.84 23.42 2.26
CA ARG A 475 -17.89 24.85 1.93
C ARG A 475 -17.22 25.16 0.59
N LEU A 476 -16.06 24.59 0.30
CA LEU A 476 -15.36 24.78 -0.98
C LEU A 476 -16.13 24.17 -2.15
N ASN A 477 -16.76 23.00 -1.96
CA ASN A 477 -17.62 22.39 -2.97
C ASN A 477 -18.81 23.27 -3.32
N GLN A 478 -19.50 23.81 -2.30
CA GLN A 478 -20.60 24.75 -2.49
C GLN A 478 -20.12 26.02 -3.20
N LYS A 479 -19.00 26.61 -2.75
CA LYS A 479 -18.41 27.82 -3.36
C LYS A 479 -18.10 27.65 -4.83
N TYR A 480 -17.60 26.49 -5.25
CA TYR A 480 -17.21 26.23 -6.65
C TYR A 480 -18.28 25.47 -7.45
N GLY A 481 -19.49 25.29 -6.91
CA GLY A 481 -20.58 24.59 -7.59
C GLY A 481 -20.21 23.16 -7.99
N LYS A 482 -19.45 22.45 -7.15
CA LYS A 482 -18.98 21.09 -7.41
C LYS A 482 -19.86 20.06 -6.72
N GLU A 483 -20.20 19.00 -7.45
CA GLU A 483 -20.85 17.81 -6.90
C GLU A 483 -19.79 16.72 -6.66
N GLN A 484 -18.97 16.91 -5.63
CA GLN A 484 -17.94 15.94 -5.25
C GLN A 484 -18.18 15.43 -3.82
N TYR A 485 -17.78 14.19 -3.57
CA TYR A 485 -18.06 13.49 -2.32
C TYR A 485 -16.79 12.98 -1.65
N LEU A 486 -16.74 13.06 -0.32
CA LEU A 486 -15.67 12.42 0.45
C LEU A 486 -16.02 10.95 0.65
N VAL A 487 -15.08 10.09 0.29
CA VAL A 487 -15.13 8.65 0.54
C VAL A 487 -14.15 8.35 1.68
N PRO A 488 -14.63 8.17 2.92
CA PRO A 488 -13.76 7.86 4.05
C PRO A 488 -13.30 6.40 3.97
N TYR A 489 -12.00 6.19 4.08
CA TYR A 489 -11.41 4.87 4.27
C TYR A 489 -11.37 4.60 5.77
N LEU A 490 -11.99 3.49 6.16
CA LEU A 490 -12.23 3.12 7.53
C LEU A 490 -11.82 1.66 7.74
N MET A 491 -11.26 1.38 8.89
CA MET A 491 -10.70 0.09 9.25
C MET A 491 -11.45 -0.50 10.45
N SER A 492 -11.95 -1.72 10.32
CA SER A 492 -12.49 -2.51 11.43
C SER A 492 -11.39 -3.32 12.12
N SER A 493 -11.64 -3.69 13.38
CA SER A 493 -10.88 -4.72 14.11
C SER A 493 -9.37 -4.47 14.22
N HIS A 494 -8.98 -3.20 14.28
CA HIS A 494 -7.61 -2.80 14.61
C HIS A 494 -7.34 -3.01 16.13
N PRO A 495 -6.10 -3.32 16.55
CA PRO A 495 -5.73 -3.37 17.97
C PRO A 495 -6.09 -2.08 18.72
N GLY A 496 -6.83 -2.23 19.81
CA GLY A 496 -7.39 -1.13 20.60
C GLY A 496 -8.85 -0.81 20.26
N CYS A 497 -9.44 -1.42 19.23
CA CYS A 497 -10.85 -1.25 18.87
C CYS A 497 -11.73 -2.30 19.55
N THR A 498 -12.45 -1.91 20.60
CA THR A 498 -13.44 -2.76 21.26
C THR A 498 -14.77 -2.80 20.49
N MET A 499 -15.69 -3.68 20.88
CA MET A 499 -17.05 -3.68 20.31
C MET A 499 -17.77 -2.34 20.54
N SER A 500 -17.58 -1.71 21.71
CA SER A 500 -18.15 -0.39 22.01
C SER A 500 -17.64 0.69 21.06
N ASP A 501 -16.36 0.65 20.71
CA ASP A 501 -15.76 1.58 19.74
C ASP A 501 -16.27 1.34 18.32
N ALA A 502 -16.48 0.08 17.93
CA ALA A 502 -17.11 -0.26 16.66
C ALA A 502 -18.58 0.24 16.58
N VAL A 503 -19.32 0.18 17.69
CA VAL A 503 -20.68 0.74 17.77
C VAL A 503 -20.63 2.26 17.62
N ARG A 504 -19.71 2.94 18.30
CA ARG A 504 -19.51 4.40 18.14
C ARG A 504 -19.20 4.79 16.69
N LEU A 505 -18.41 3.97 15.99
CA LEU A 505 -18.15 4.17 14.56
C LEU A 505 -19.42 4.03 13.71
N ALA A 506 -20.28 3.04 14.02
CA ALA A 506 -21.56 2.90 13.34
C ALA A 506 -22.51 4.07 13.61
N GLU A 507 -22.55 4.60 14.84
CA GLU A 507 -23.31 5.81 15.18
C GLU A 507 -22.79 7.03 14.44
N TRP A 508 -21.46 7.21 14.36
CA TRP A 508 -20.84 8.29 13.60
C TRP A 508 -21.19 8.21 12.11
N LEU A 509 -21.14 7.00 11.53
CA LEU A 509 -21.58 6.75 10.16
C LEU A 509 -23.06 7.09 9.96
N ASN A 510 -23.92 6.68 10.89
CA ASN A 510 -25.36 7.00 10.84
C ASN A 510 -25.60 8.52 10.84
N ARG A 511 -24.93 9.26 11.74
CA ARG A 511 -25.02 10.73 11.80
C ARG A 511 -24.51 11.40 10.51
N SER A 512 -23.46 10.86 9.91
CA SER A 512 -22.92 11.39 8.65
C SER A 512 -23.83 11.14 7.44
N GLY A 513 -24.83 10.26 7.58
CA GLY A 513 -25.73 9.84 6.50
C GLY A 513 -25.07 8.94 5.45
N ARG A 514 -23.78 8.61 5.60
CA ARG A 514 -23.00 7.84 4.64
C ARG A 514 -22.78 6.41 5.12
N GLN A 515 -22.67 5.49 4.16
CA GLN A 515 -22.33 4.11 4.42
C GLN A 515 -21.21 3.67 3.47
N PRO A 516 -20.11 3.11 3.98
CA PRO A 516 -19.05 2.61 3.13
C PRO A 516 -19.48 1.32 2.39
N GLU A 517 -19.32 1.31 1.07
CA GLU A 517 -19.48 0.09 0.26
C GLU A 517 -18.34 -0.90 0.51
N GLN A 518 -17.12 -0.36 0.58
CA GLN A 518 -15.91 -1.11 0.87
C GLN A 518 -15.47 -0.80 2.29
N VAL A 519 -15.39 -1.85 3.10
CA VAL A 519 -14.83 -1.81 4.46
C VAL A 519 -13.54 -2.60 4.44
N GLN A 520 -12.49 -2.06 5.02
CA GLN A 520 -11.24 -2.78 5.23
C GLN A 520 -11.23 -3.35 6.64
N ASP A 521 -10.88 -4.62 6.76
CA ASP A 521 -10.61 -5.22 8.05
C ASP A 521 -9.09 -5.20 8.29
N PHE A 522 -8.66 -5.03 9.54
CA PHE A 522 -7.24 -4.93 9.85
C PHE A 522 -6.48 -6.18 9.43
N TYR A 523 -5.40 -5.95 8.68
CA TYR A 523 -4.46 -6.96 8.24
C TYR A 523 -3.15 -6.83 9.03
N PRO A 524 -2.72 -7.87 9.77
CA PRO A 524 -1.43 -7.86 10.46
C PRO A 524 -0.26 -7.93 9.46
N THR A 525 0.13 -6.78 8.93
CA THR A 525 1.26 -6.60 8.01
C THR A 525 2.60 -6.82 8.74
N PRO A 526 3.45 -7.76 8.29
CA PRO A 526 4.70 -8.11 8.98
C PRO A 526 5.58 -6.92 9.34
N GLY A 527 6.20 -6.99 10.51
CA GLY A 527 7.11 -5.97 11.03
C GLY A 527 6.43 -4.70 11.58
N THR A 528 5.14 -4.46 11.31
CA THR A 528 4.49 -3.21 11.73
C THR A 528 4.16 -3.13 13.23
N LEU A 529 4.15 -1.93 13.81
CA LEU A 529 3.76 -1.70 15.21
C LEU A 529 2.36 -2.25 15.54
N SER A 530 1.38 -2.04 14.64
CA SER A 530 0.03 -2.61 14.84
C SER A 530 0.02 -4.13 14.78
N THR A 531 0.90 -4.75 14.00
CA THR A 531 1.01 -6.21 14.00
C THR A 531 1.67 -6.74 15.25
N CYS A 532 2.65 -6.01 15.80
CA CYS A 532 3.18 -6.29 17.12
C CYS A 532 2.05 -6.24 18.17
N MET A 533 1.27 -5.16 18.22
CA MET A 533 0.12 -5.05 19.14
C MET A 533 -0.88 -6.20 18.95
N TYR A 534 -1.20 -6.55 17.71
CA TYR A 534 -2.10 -7.66 17.41
C TYR A 534 -1.58 -9.00 17.94
N TYR A 535 -0.31 -9.30 17.74
CA TYR A 535 0.28 -10.56 18.18
C TYR A 535 0.41 -10.62 19.71
N THR A 536 1.03 -9.60 20.30
CA THR A 536 1.46 -9.60 21.70
C THR A 536 0.35 -9.19 22.67
N GLY A 537 -0.61 -8.38 22.23
CA GLY A 537 -1.53 -7.67 23.12
C GLY A 537 -0.85 -6.55 23.93
N LEU A 538 0.32 -6.08 23.48
CA LEU A 538 1.10 -5.03 24.13
C LEU A 538 1.44 -3.93 23.13
N ASP A 539 1.34 -2.67 23.55
CA ASP A 539 1.90 -1.55 22.80
C ASP A 539 3.43 -1.55 22.95
N PRO A 540 4.22 -1.81 21.89
CA PRO A 540 5.69 -1.90 22.00
C PRO A 540 6.36 -0.59 22.45
N ARG A 541 5.66 0.55 22.38
CA ARG A 541 6.19 1.85 22.80
C ARG A 541 6.08 2.07 24.30
N THR A 542 5.10 1.44 24.95
CA THR A 542 4.77 1.69 26.37
C THR A 542 4.73 0.42 27.22
N MET A 543 4.76 -0.75 26.58
CA MET A 543 4.55 -2.08 27.16
C MET A 543 3.20 -2.25 27.89
N LYS A 544 2.24 -1.34 27.67
CA LYS A 544 0.90 -1.45 28.25
C LYS A 544 0.04 -2.45 27.48
N PRO A 545 -0.87 -3.18 28.15
CA PRO A 545 -1.84 -4.05 27.49
C PRO A 545 -2.74 -3.30 26.51
N VAL A 546 -3.04 -3.95 25.38
CA VAL A 546 -3.92 -3.46 24.33
C VAL A 546 -4.96 -4.54 24.01
N TYR A 547 -6.23 -4.15 23.93
CA TYR A 547 -7.29 -5.05 23.48
C TYR A 547 -7.07 -5.46 22.03
N VAL A 548 -7.24 -6.74 21.68
CA VAL A 548 -7.09 -7.22 20.30
C VAL A 548 -8.28 -8.08 19.90
N PRO A 549 -9.06 -7.66 18.88
CA PRO A 549 -10.13 -8.49 18.33
C PRO A 549 -9.53 -9.60 17.46
N LYS A 550 -9.38 -10.80 18.03
CA LYS A 550 -8.84 -11.99 17.35
C LYS A 550 -9.92 -12.97 16.91
N ASP A 551 -11.05 -13.00 17.61
CA ASP A 551 -12.14 -13.91 17.31
C ASP A 551 -12.77 -13.57 15.95
N PRO A 552 -12.83 -14.52 14.98
CA PRO A 552 -13.39 -14.24 13.67
C PRO A 552 -14.84 -13.75 13.69
N HIS A 553 -15.64 -14.19 14.67
CA HIS A 553 -17.04 -13.78 14.80
C HIS A 553 -17.14 -12.34 15.35
N GLU A 554 -16.34 -11.98 16.34
CA GLU A 554 -16.20 -10.59 16.80
C GLU A 554 -15.78 -9.66 15.67
N LYS A 555 -14.77 -10.05 14.88
CA LYS A 555 -14.34 -9.28 13.70
C LYS A 555 -15.47 -9.12 12.68
N ALA A 556 -16.24 -10.19 12.45
CA ALA A 556 -17.41 -10.15 11.56
C ALA A 556 -18.50 -9.19 12.08
N MET A 557 -18.74 -9.16 13.40
CA MET A 557 -19.65 -8.22 14.05
C MET A 557 -19.19 -6.77 13.91
N GLN A 558 -17.91 -6.45 14.21
CA GLN A 558 -17.36 -5.11 14.03
C GLN A 558 -17.45 -4.64 12.57
N ARG A 559 -17.11 -5.52 11.62
CA ARG A 559 -17.26 -5.24 10.19
C ARG A 559 -18.72 -5.01 9.78
N ALA A 560 -19.65 -5.80 10.34
CA ALA A 560 -21.08 -5.68 10.05
C ALA A 560 -21.64 -4.34 10.53
N LEU A 561 -21.18 -3.82 11.67
CA LEU A 561 -21.57 -2.51 12.22
C LEU A 561 -21.29 -1.36 11.24
N MET A 562 -20.17 -1.39 10.51
CA MET A 562 -19.89 -0.37 9.49
C MET A 562 -20.82 -0.45 8.27
N GLN A 563 -21.45 -1.60 8.05
CA GLN A 563 -22.39 -1.84 6.96
C GLN A 563 -23.81 -2.14 7.47
N TRP A 564 -24.21 -1.53 8.58
CA TRP A 564 -25.42 -1.89 9.32
C TRP A 564 -26.74 -1.84 8.54
N LYS A 565 -26.85 -1.02 7.47
CA LYS A 565 -28.06 -0.96 6.62
C LYS A 565 -28.26 -2.20 5.74
N ARG A 566 -27.24 -3.05 5.59
CA ARG A 566 -27.31 -4.25 4.74
C ARG A 566 -28.21 -5.31 5.41
N PRO A 567 -29.34 -5.70 4.80
CA PRO A 567 -30.29 -6.64 5.42
C PRO A 567 -29.66 -7.96 5.89
N GLU A 568 -28.73 -8.50 5.10
CA GLU A 568 -27.99 -9.74 5.37
C GLU A 568 -26.99 -9.61 6.54
N LYS A 569 -26.67 -8.39 6.97
CA LYS A 569 -25.80 -8.13 8.14
C LYS A 569 -26.58 -7.89 9.42
N ARG A 570 -27.90 -7.77 9.34
CA ARG A 570 -28.78 -7.37 10.45
C ARG A 570 -28.66 -8.26 11.69
N ALA A 571 -28.49 -9.57 11.51
CA ALA A 571 -28.32 -10.50 12.63
C ALA A 571 -27.04 -10.19 13.43
N LEU A 572 -25.90 -10.11 12.74
CA LEU A 572 -24.60 -9.75 13.34
C LEU A 572 -24.63 -8.37 13.99
N VAL A 573 -25.29 -7.39 13.37
CA VAL A 573 -25.41 -6.04 13.97
C VAL A 573 -26.22 -6.08 15.26
N ARG A 574 -27.31 -6.86 15.31
CA ARG A 574 -28.11 -6.99 16.53
C ARG A 574 -27.30 -7.64 17.65
N GLU A 575 -26.60 -8.72 17.32
CA GLU A 575 -25.72 -9.41 18.25
C GLU A 575 -24.63 -8.48 18.79
N ALA A 576 -23.99 -7.70 17.92
CA ALA A 576 -22.99 -6.71 18.30
C ALA A 576 -23.55 -5.64 19.25
N LEU A 577 -24.79 -5.20 19.04
CA LEU A 577 -25.46 -4.24 19.92
C LEU A 577 -25.77 -4.83 21.30
N HIS A 578 -26.21 -6.09 21.37
CA HIS A 578 -26.38 -6.78 22.66
C HIS A 578 -25.05 -6.97 23.39
N ALA A 579 -24.00 -7.40 22.67
CA ALA A 579 -22.66 -7.57 23.23
C ALA A 579 -22.05 -6.25 23.75
N ALA A 580 -22.46 -5.11 23.17
CA ALA A 580 -22.06 -3.78 23.61
C ALA A 580 -23.01 -3.14 24.64
N HIS A 581 -24.11 -3.80 25.01
CA HIS A 581 -25.19 -3.24 25.84
C HIS A 581 -25.77 -1.93 25.28
N ARG A 582 -26.02 -1.91 23.96
CA ARG A 582 -26.51 -0.75 23.19
C ARG A 582 -27.82 -1.06 22.46
N GLU A 583 -28.73 -1.77 23.12
CA GLU A 583 -30.08 -2.05 22.63
C GLU A 583 -30.92 -0.78 22.40
N ASP A 584 -30.54 0.35 23.00
CA ASP A 584 -31.11 1.69 22.71
C ASP A 584 -31.01 2.07 21.23
N LEU A 585 -30.04 1.50 20.50
CA LEU A 585 -29.88 1.68 19.06
C LEU A 585 -30.80 0.78 18.22
N ILE A 586 -31.69 0.00 18.85
CA ILE A 586 -32.74 -0.80 18.21
C ILE A 586 -34.09 -0.10 18.43
N GLY A 587 -34.53 0.68 17.46
CA GLY A 587 -35.73 1.50 17.62
C GLY A 587 -36.18 2.19 16.34
N TYR A 588 -37.14 3.09 16.47
CA TYR A 588 -37.67 3.82 15.31
C TYR A 588 -37.08 5.22 15.10
N GLY A 589 -36.25 5.69 16.03
CA GLY A 589 -35.60 7.00 15.97
C GLY A 589 -34.56 7.12 14.84
N LYS A 590 -34.20 8.35 14.48
CA LYS A 590 -33.17 8.62 13.45
C LYS A 590 -31.77 8.14 13.87
N GLY A 591 -31.49 8.10 15.17
CA GLY A 591 -30.22 7.62 15.73
C GLY A 591 -30.09 6.09 15.78
N CYS A 592 -31.20 5.35 15.68
CA CYS A 592 -31.19 3.89 15.75
C CYS A 592 -30.53 3.27 14.52
N LEU A 593 -29.71 2.25 14.74
CA LEU A 593 -29.07 1.48 13.67
C LEU A 593 -30.01 0.38 13.15
N LEU A 594 -30.81 -0.25 14.02
CA LEU A 594 -31.75 -1.28 13.61
C LEU A 594 -33.18 -0.89 13.99
N ARG A 595 -34.14 -1.31 13.17
CA ARG A 595 -35.55 -1.36 13.58
C ARG A 595 -35.77 -2.59 14.49
N PRO A 596 -36.73 -2.58 15.43
CA PRO A 596 -37.16 -3.78 16.15
C PRO A 596 -37.66 -4.88 15.18
N SER A 597 -37.60 -6.13 15.61
CA SER A 597 -38.19 -7.28 14.89
C SER A 597 -39.62 -7.50 15.39
N GLY A 598 -40.61 -7.28 14.53
CA GLY A 598 -42.04 -7.36 14.86
C GLY A 598 -42.87 -6.28 14.15
N ARG A 599 -44.18 -6.51 13.95
CA ARG A 599 -45.11 -5.51 13.42
C ARG A 599 -45.06 -4.26 14.33
N LYS A 600 -45.14 -3.06 13.74
CA LYS A 600 -45.30 -1.80 14.50
C LYS A 600 -46.38 -1.99 15.57
N PRO A 601 -46.15 -1.57 16.83
CA PRO A 601 -47.27 -1.31 17.72
C PRO A 601 -48.11 -0.22 17.07
N GLU A 602 -49.36 -0.52 16.75
CA GLU A 602 -50.36 0.50 16.41
C GLU A 602 -50.62 1.32 17.67
N GLY A 603 -50.00 2.49 17.76
CA GLY A 603 -50.04 3.27 18.98
C GLY A 603 -49.45 4.66 18.81
N GLU A 604 -50.05 5.46 17.94
CA GLU A 604 -50.12 6.91 18.12
C GLU A 604 -51.33 7.43 17.34
N THR A 605 -52.41 7.60 18.09
CA THR A 605 -53.71 8.10 17.70
C THR A 605 -53.55 9.48 17.06
N ARG A 606 -53.52 9.55 15.73
CA ARG A 606 -53.89 10.77 15.02
C ARG A 606 -55.37 11.00 15.26
N GLN A 607 -55.69 11.90 16.19
CA GLN A 607 -57.03 12.45 16.37
C GLN A 607 -57.62 12.81 14.99
N LYS A 608 -58.66 12.09 14.59
CA LYS A 608 -59.49 12.41 13.43
C LYS A 608 -60.15 13.75 13.71
N LYS A 609 -59.70 14.83 13.06
CA LYS A 609 -60.55 16.00 12.85
C LYS A 609 -61.70 15.58 11.94
N GLN A 610 -62.91 15.78 12.44
CA GLN A 610 -64.18 15.50 11.76
C GLN A 610 -64.23 16.13 10.38
N ALA A 611 -64.76 15.37 9.43
CA ALA A 611 -65.01 15.80 8.07
C ALA A 611 -66.23 16.72 8.06
N ALA A 612 -66.04 17.96 7.60
CA ALA A 612 -67.13 18.78 7.07
C ALA A 612 -67.29 18.43 5.59
N GLU A 613 -68.52 18.12 5.20
CA GLU A 613 -68.94 17.79 3.85
C GLU A 613 -68.56 18.89 2.84
N ARG A 614 -68.11 18.48 1.65
CA ARG A 614 -68.22 19.31 0.44
C ARG A 614 -68.44 18.45 -0.80
N PRO A 615 -69.20 18.96 -1.79
CA PRO A 615 -69.85 18.15 -2.81
C PRO A 615 -68.97 17.84 -4.03
N ALA A 616 -69.58 17.06 -4.92
CA ALA A 616 -69.02 16.28 -6.02
C ALA A 616 -68.10 17.01 -7.04
N ARG A 617 -67.25 16.18 -7.66
CA ARG A 617 -66.28 16.40 -8.74
C ARG A 617 -66.81 17.18 -9.96
N PRO A 618 -65.87 17.75 -10.74
CA PRO A 618 -65.61 17.13 -12.05
C PRO A 618 -64.12 16.88 -12.37
N GLU A 619 -63.95 15.76 -13.06
CA GLU A 619 -62.98 15.30 -14.07
C GLU A 619 -61.48 15.65 -14.11
N LYS A 620 -60.76 14.61 -14.56
CA LYS A 620 -59.31 14.44 -14.69
C LYS A 620 -58.73 15.27 -15.84
N LYS A 621 -57.59 15.92 -15.61
CA LYS A 621 -56.48 15.98 -16.57
C LYS A 621 -55.14 15.74 -15.87
N SER A 622 -54.35 14.88 -16.51
CA SER A 622 -53.11 14.23 -16.08
C SER A 622 -51.92 15.17 -15.90
N ARG A 623 -51.15 14.95 -14.83
CA ARG A 623 -49.75 15.40 -14.65
C ARG A 623 -49.07 14.52 -13.56
N PRO A 624 -47.74 14.48 -13.46
CA PRO A 624 -46.82 13.63 -14.22
C PRO A 624 -46.22 12.50 -13.36
N VAL A 625 -45.64 11.51 -14.03
CA VAL A 625 -44.99 10.34 -13.40
C VAL A 625 -43.70 10.75 -12.68
N LYS A 626 -43.63 10.45 -11.38
CA LYS A 626 -42.40 10.30 -10.59
C LYS A 626 -41.91 8.85 -10.67
N LYS A 627 -40.66 8.65 -11.09
CA LYS A 627 -39.59 7.77 -10.52
C LYS A 627 -38.76 7.01 -11.56
N ALA A 628 -37.43 7.16 -11.46
CA ALA A 628 -36.41 6.10 -11.43
C ALA A 628 -35.14 6.77 -10.84
N GLY A 629 -34.52 6.27 -9.77
CA GLY A 629 -33.71 5.06 -9.77
C GLY A 629 -32.29 5.43 -10.20
N TRP A 630 -31.39 5.65 -9.24
CA TRP A 630 -29.99 6.01 -9.50
C TRP A 630 -29.30 4.88 -10.29
N ALA A 631 -28.40 5.29 -11.18
CA ALA A 631 -27.92 4.54 -12.33
C ALA A 631 -27.34 3.15 -11.99
N VAL A 632 -27.92 2.13 -12.63
CA VAL A 632 -27.31 0.81 -12.83
C VAL A 632 -26.37 0.92 -14.03
N ALA A 633 -25.11 0.53 -13.88
CA ALA A 633 -24.19 0.36 -15.00
C ALA A 633 -24.74 -0.75 -15.93
N LYS A 634 -25.02 -0.42 -17.20
CA LYS A 634 -25.42 -1.42 -18.20
C LYS A 634 -24.24 -2.36 -18.52
N PRO A 635 -24.46 -3.68 -18.61
CA PRO A 635 -23.43 -4.61 -19.06
C PRO A 635 -23.12 -4.38 -20.55
N LYS A 636 -21.84 -4.34 -20.92
CA LYS A 636 -21.39 -4.29 -22.32
C LYS A 636 -21.75 -5.62 -23.00
N LYS A 637 -22.49 -5.56 -24.11
CA LYS A 637 -22.75 -6.70 -25.00
C LYS A 637 -21.43 -7.06 -25.70
N ASN A 638 -20.90 -8.24 -25.41
CA ASN A 638 -19.90 -8.91 -26.23
C ASN A 638 -20.55 -9.35 -27.55
N THR A 639 -20.15 -8.75 -28.67
CA THR A 639 -20.39 -9.29 -30.01
C THR A 639 -19.31 -10.32 -30.34
N ARG A 640 -19.69 -11.60 -30.38
CA ARG A 640 -18.96 -12.65 -31.10
C ARG A 640 -19.10 -12.40 -32.62
N PRO A 641 -18.06 -12.61 -33.44
CA PRO A 641 -18.24 -12.60 -34.89
C PRO A 641 -18.91 -13.90 -35.35
N LYS A 642 -19.99 -13.78 -36.14
CA LYS A 642 -20.56 -14.88 -36.93
C LYS A 642 -19.60 -15.18 -38.09
N LYS A 643 -19.14 -16.43 -38.19
CA LYS A 643 -18.59 -17.02 -39.42
C LYS A 643 -19.61 -16.87 -40.54
N LYS A 644 -19.24 -16.22 -41.65
CA LYS A 644 -19.90 -16.41 -42.95
C LYS A 644 -19.18 -17.54 -43.68
N ARG A 645 -19.98 -18.48 -44.20
CA ARG A 645 -19.60 -19.40 -45.26
C ARG A 645 -19.33 -18.58 -46.53
N GLY A 646 -18.31 -18.98 -47.27
CA GLY A 646 -17.77 -18.40 -48.48
C GLY A 646 -16.39 -19.02 -48.66
#